data_AF-A0A8T4DEE7-F1
#
_entry.id   AF-A0A8T4DEE7-F1
#
_cell.length_a   1.000
_cell.length_b   1.000
_cell.length_c   1.000
_cell.angle_alpha   90.00
_cell.angle_beta   90.00
_cell.angle_gamma   90.00
#
_symmetry.space_group_name_H-M   'P 1'
#
loop_
_entity.id
_entity.type
_entity.pdbx_description
1 polymer ?
#
loop_
_entity_poly.entity_id
_entity_poly.type
_entity_poly.pdbx_seq_one_letter_code
_entity_poly.pdbx_strand_id
1 'polypeptide(L)'
;MIPDWVRNLLVRSAIGAVILVALVHCVGIAGASDLTVNPSSIAVSFDFNQPKDTAHYEVQRTITITNTNPDPNSTISGAISSIGGDISITPSPNYFLLRGGESLPVALTIVADPSASQGTQSFTINVGEEHVTVTVTITYYARIEVSLSPAVGKIDFGEVRHGTTPTSNTRIKIREIYGYKSVAVVLKISGDNNWVTSSLSGTISIPAGGESEEIEFTLVAPDDPDHNDYSWTFSVSSTTSHTTISPSSIHLEAYILMPPKLGRLDDEKLDITFDEPKGTVSRYVRDIDVRVRNTGDETMRVSSSVSQSPGGGISINIVDSPRSVTEKSNRTLELRVVAPYNAPEGTYYGKVYVDAGDAGSGTVEITIVIKWPVDFSIAPTSIDFGSIELEERGYETKQVEITITETYLYKSVRNLRFSTTGEEYGNWLKAEQDFAEIPPGESRTVTLKIEPGLEAVPKDYAWTYNIGAYEIAAKHIAITAKIVPLNITKAIDGLQSFRGTPLYTNYPSSESIIANGVAMLEVVESSEIGTEDWAKIPVLMTGTLSLLSSLNDGIVFTEAANYGSAVESLSSASVSTATIESNSDLNNGVLSGYATAISTEADNTTAAVLRDEAKLLELRGWTLKKAVEYALAIDDISSLNEEENVLEAALSYQYAAMLYGLLNDKEKRLENVYEGSVLMDRHDELVSDATDLRLRAETSIATSKEKDLTRIWDSYLLFNPYHYDTFVASYRTAEDYLETASQKYKVAGERFLYEQTEGELNQLQSELRSVLILFFIACGLYGVLFLYAITRIVRGTMAYLRDVYEREVGDVLVTG
;
A
#
# COMPACT_ATOMS: atom_id res chain seq x y z
N MET A 1 30.00 -131.34 -143.32
CA MET A 1 31.02 -131.04 -142.29
C MET A 1 31.12 -129.53 -142.22
N ILE A 2 30.27 -128.90 -141.40
CA ILE A 2 30.00 -127.48 -141.66
C ILE A 2 30.90 -126.57 -140.82
N PRO A 3 31.44 -125.53 -141.47
CA PRO A 3 32.87 -125.21 -141.44
C PRO A 3 33.27 -124.24 -140.35
N ASP A 4 34.58 -124.09 -140.17
CA ASP A 4 35.29 -123.27 -139.16
C ASP A 4 34.80 -121.83 -138.94
N TRP A 5 33.95 -121.27 -139.81
CA TRP A 5 33.34 -119.96 -139.58
C TRP A 5 32.39 -119.93 -138.37
N VAL A 6 31.74 -121.04 -138.02
CA VAL A 6 30.86 -121.13 -136.83
C VAL A 6 31.68 -121.13 -135.52
N ARG A 7 32.94 -121.60 -135.57
CA ARG A 7 33.85 -121.59 -134.40
C ARG A 7 34.44 -120.21 -134.14
N ASN A 8 34.64 -119.40 -135.19
CA ASN A 8 35.18 -118.04 -135.05
C ASN A 8 34.11 -117.03 -134.55
N LEU A 9 32.82 -117.30 -134.81
CA LEU A 9 31.73 -116.44 -134.33
C LEU A 9 31.50 -116.58 -132.81
N LEU A 10 31.56 -117.80 -132.26
CA LEU A 10 31.38 -118.04 -130.82
C LEU A 10 32.53 -117.52 -129.96
N VAL A 11 33.76 -117.46 -130.50
CA VAL A 11 34.93 -116.91 -129.78
C VAL A 11 34.93 -115.37 -129.79
N ARG A 12 34.44 -114.73 -130.87
CA ARG A 12 34.31 -113.26 -130.90
C ARG A 12 33.18 -112.73 -130.03
N SER A 13 32.08 -113.49 -129.87
CA SER A 13 31.01 -113.13 -128.94
C SER A 13 31.41 -113.25 -127.47
N ALA A 14 32.32 -114.18 -127.14
CA ALA A 14 32.84 -114.36 -125.78
C ALA A 14 33.87 -113.28 -125.38
N ILE A 15 34.63 -112.74 -126.33
CA ILE A 15 35.60 -111.65 -126.08
C ILE A 15 34.91 -110.28 -125.98
N GLY A 16 33.77 -110.09 -126.66
CA GLY A 16 32.97 -108.86 -126.54
C GLY A 16 32.19 -108.72 -125.21
N ALA A 17 31.75 -109.83 -124.62
CA ALA A 17 30.95 -109.79 -123.38
C ALA A 17 31.82 -109.62 -122.10
N VAL A 18 33.09 -110.02 -122.13
CA VAL A 18 33.99 -109.93 -120.96
C VAL A 18 34.68 -108.56 -120.83
N ILE A 19 34.81 -107.81 -121.93
CA ILE A 19 35.38 -106.44 -121.90
C ILE A 19 34.33 -105.39 -121.50
N LEU A 20 33.03 -105.66 -121.68
CA LEU A 20 31.97 -104.72 -121.27
C LEU A 20 31.59 -104.83 -119.77
N VAL A 21 31.89 -105.95 -119.12
CA VAL A 21 31.57 -106.16 -117.68
C VAL A 21 32.72 -105.72 -116.76
N ALA A 22 33.94 -105.57 -117.28
CA ALA A 22 35.12 -105.13 -116.51
C ALA A 22 35.33 -103.60 -116.47
N LEU A 23 34.48 -102.79 -117.13
CA LEU A 23 34.59 -101.32 -117.17
C LEU A 23 33.51 -100.57 -116.39
N VAL A 24 32.70 -101.27 -115.57
CA VAL A 24 31.53 -100.70 -114.87
C VAL A 24 31.68 -100.66 -113.32
N HIS A 25 32.86 -100.88 -112.75
CA HIS A 25 33.06 -100.84 -111.28
C HIS A 25 34.25 -99.98 -110.84
N CYS A 26 34.21 -98.66 -111.06
CA CYS A 26 34.99 -97.66 -110.30
C CYS A 26 34.40 -96.24 -110.48
N VAL A 27 33.20 -96.03 -109.97
CA VAL A 27 32.74 -94.70 -109.51
C VAL A 27 32.05 -94.95 -108.17
N GLY A 28 32.76 -94.69 -107.09
CA GLY A 28 32.18 -94.68 -105.74
C GLY A 28 31.17 -93.55 -105.68
N ILE A 29 29.90 -93.88 -105.61
CA ILE A 29 28.83 -92.94 -105.26
C ILE A 29 28.94 -92.75 -103.75
N ALA A 30 29.31 -91.53 -103.33
CA ALA A 30 29.28 -91.11 -101.95
C ALA A 30 27.83 -91.21 -101.43
N GLY A 31 27.64 -92.00 -100.37
CA GLY A 31 26.37 -92.11 -99.67
C GLY A 31 26.15 -90.90 -98.76
N ALA A 32 24.89 -90.62 -98.45
CA ALA A 32 24.43 -89.42 -97.75
C ALA A 32 24.83 -89.26 -96.26
N SER A 33 25.87 -89.96 -95.78
CA SER A 33 26.29 -89.96 -94.37
C SER A 33 27.31 -88.87 -93.98
N ASP A 34 27.61 -87.92 -94.86
CA ASP A 34 28.75 -86.99 -94.72
C ASP A 34 28.36 -85.50 -94.58
N LEU A 35 27.13 -85.17 -94.18
CA LEU A 35 26.65 -83.79 -93.98
C LEU A 35 26.28 -83.56 -92.51
N THR A 36 26.65 -82.42 -91.92
CA THR A 36 26.23 -82.03 -90.55
C THR A 36 25.79 -80.58 -90.48
N VAL A 37 24.83 -80.27 -89.61
CA VAL A 37 24.32 -78.90 -89.40
C VAL A 37 24.39 -78.51 -87.92
N ASN A 38 24.94 -77.33 -87.63
CA ASN A 38 25.12 -76.82 -86.27
C ASN A 38 24.69 -75.34 -86.14
N PRO A 39 23.84 -74.98 -85.15
CA PRO A 39 23.12 -75.87 -84.24
C PRO A 39 21.97 -76.60 -84.93
N SER A 40 21.65 -77.80 -84.42
CA SER A 40 20.50 -78.60 -84.86
C SER A 40 19.17 -78.10 -84.32
N SER A 41 19.17 -77.14 -83.38
CA SER A 41 17.97 -76.44 -82.91
C SER A 41 18.23 -74.96 -82.55
N ILE A 42 17.23 -74.12 -82.77
CA ILE A 42 17.23 -72.67 -82.52
C ILE A 42 15.93 -72.29 -81.80
N ALA A 43 16.01 -71.44 -80.78
CA ALA A 43 14.83 -70.87 -80.12
C ALA A 43 14.76 -69.35 -80.32
N VAL A 44 13.54 -68.84 -80.54
CA VAL A 44 13.21 -67.43 -80.75
C VAL A 44 11.92 -67.09 -79.99
N SER A 45 11.86 -65.90 -79.41
CA SER A 45 10.64 -65.36 -78.80
C SER A 45 10.31 -63.98 -79.35
N PHE A 46 9.03 -63.72 -79.60
CA PHE A 46 8.51 -62.43 -80.01
C PHE A 46 7.46 -61.94 -79.00
N ASP A 47 7.69 -60.75 -78.45
CA ASP A 47 6.78 -60.06 -77.54
C ASP A 47 5.95 -59.03 -78.32
N PHE A 48 4.66 -59.32 -78.49
CA PHE A 48 3.74 -58.51 -79.27
C PHE A 48 3.23 -57.35 -78.41
N ASN A 49 4.06 -56.32 -78.27
CA ASN A 49 3.88 -55.18 -77.38
C ASN A 49 3.73 -53.82 -78.10
N GLN A 50 3.36 -53.84 -79.38
CA GLN A 50 3.12 -52.66 -80.22
C GLN A 50 1.78 -52.80 -80.96
N PRO A 51 1.08 -51.71 -81.33
CA PRO A 51 -0.20 -51.80 -82.03
C PRO A 51 -0.13 -52.66 -83.30
N LYS A 52 -1.07 -53.60 -83.44
CA LYS A 52 -1.15 -54.61 -84.51
C LYS A 52 -0.99 -54.03 -85.91
N ASP A 53 -1.53 -52.84 -86.16
CA ASP A 53 -1.51 -52.20 -87.49
C ASP A 53 -0.14 -51.63 -87.88
N THR A 54 0.79 -51.52 -86.93
CA THR A 54 2.11 -50.88 -87.12
C THR A 54 3.28 -51.79 -86.78
N ALA A 55 3.01 -53.00 -86.29
CA ALA A 55 4.03 -53.85 -85.72
C ALA A 55 4.77 -54.68 -86.79
N HIS A 56 6.10 -54.77 -86.64
CA HIS A 56 6.97 -55.64 -87.45
C HIS A 56 7.90 -56.42 -86.51
N TYR A 57 7.84 -57.75 -86.57
CA TYR A 57 8.59 -58.63 -85.69
C TYR A 57 9.53 -59.52 -86.48
N GLU A 58 10.83 -59.22 -86.45
CA GLU A 58 11.87 -59.94 -87.20
C GLU A 58 13.08 -60.24 -86.34
N VAL A 59 13.67 -61.42 -86.54
CA VAL A 59 14.95 -61.79 -85.94
C VAL A 59 15.78 -62.65 -86.91
N GLN A 60 17.09 -62.51 -86.87
CA GLN A 60 18.00 -63.37 -87.63
C GLN A 60 18.75 -64.36 -86.73
N ARG A 61 18.95 -65.58 -87.23
CA ARG A 61 19.71 -66.66 -86.58
C ARG A 61 20.59 -67.38 -87.61
N THR A 62 21.75 -67.87 -87.22
CA THR A 62 22.69 -68.48 -88.18
C THR A 62 22.89 -69.96 -87.88
N ILE A 63 22.85 -70.79 -88.92
CA ILE A 63 23.25 -72.20 -88.89
C ILE A 63 24.49 -72.39 -89.76
N THR A 64 25.31 -73.39 -89.45
CA THR A 64 26.49 -73.75 -90.25
C THR A 64 26.32 -75.17 -90.78
N ILE A 65 26.51 -75.34 -92.09
CA ILE A 65 26.43 -76.62 -92.79
C ILE A 65 27.84 -77.05 -93.12
N THR A 66 28.22 -78.29 -92.80
CA THR A 66 29.57 -78.82 -93.00
C THR A 66 29.53 -80.14 -93.75
N ASN A 67 30.35 -80.28 -94.79
CA ASN A 67 30.62 -81.56 -95.44
C ASN A 67 31.77 -82.26 -94.70
N THR A 68 31.46 -83.33 -93.98
CA THR A 68 32.41 -84.06 -93.13
C THR A 68 33.19 -85.14 -93.87
N ASN A 69 32.97 -85.33 -95.18
CA ASN A 69 33.75 -86.28 -95.98
C ASN A 69 35.23 -85.81 -96.06
N PRO A 70 36.21 -86.64 -95.64
CA PRO A 70 37.62 -86.26 -95.68
C PRO A 70 38.23 -86.21 -97.08
N ASP A 71 37.55 -86.71 -98.12
CA ASP A 71 38.02 -86.61 -99.52
C ASP A 71 37.71 -85.21 -100.10
N PRO A 72 38.72 -84.41 -100.45
CA PRO A 72 38.52 -83.05 -100.97
C PRO A 72 37.84 -83.01 -102.36
N ASN A 73 37.73 -84.15 -103.06
CA ASN A 73 36.99 -84.25 -104.31
C ASN A 73 35.52 -84.67 -104.10
N SER A 74 35.13 -85.08 -102.89
CA SER A 74 33.74 -85.35 -102.56
C SER A 74 32.97 -84.05 -102.50
N THR A 75 31.91 -83.92 -103.30
CA THR A 75 31.12 -82.69 -103.38
C THR A 75 29.68 -83.00 -103.01
N ILE A 76 29.14 -82.28 -102.02
CA ILE A 76 27.73 -82.36 -101.61
C ILE A 76 27.06 -81.04 -101.95
N SER A 77 25.90 -81.12 -102.59
CA SER A 77 25.04 -79.97 -102.85
C SER A 77 23.62 -80.25 -102.41
N GLY A 78 22.93 -79.24 -101.90
CA GLY A 78 21.54 -79.35 -101.48
C GLY A 78 20.84 -78.01 -101.43
N ALA A 79 19.51 -78.06 -101.38
CA ALA A 79 18.67 -76.90 -101.10
C ALA A 79 18.37 -76.82 -99.59
N ILE A 80 18.12 -75.59 -99.12
CA ILE A 80 17.68 -75.32 -97.75
C ILE A 80 16.23 -74.85 -97.84
N SER A 81 15.33 -75.58 -97.18
CA SER A 81 13.91 -75.25 -97.21
C SER A 81 13.63 -73.90 -96.53
N SER A 82 12.59 -73.21 -96.99
CA SER A 82 12.03 -72.04 -96.31
C SER A 82 10.64 -72.38 -95.77
N ILE A 83 10.25 -71.68 -94.71
CA ILE A 83 8.90 -71.75 -94.13
C ILE A 83 8.19 -70.44 -94.48
N GLY A 84 6.96 -70.53 -94.97
CA GLY A 84 6.09 -69.38 -95.23
C GLY A 84 4.76 -69.54 -94.52
N GLY A 85 4.13 -68.41 -94.16
CA GLY A 85 2.89 -68.34 -93.38
C GLY A 85 2.97 -67.22 -92.34
N ASP A 86 2.17 -67.33 -91.28
CA ASP A 86 2.17 -66.38 -90.16
C ASP A 86 3.54 -66.30 -89.44
N ILE A 87 4.36 -67.34 -89.56
CA ILE A 87 5.79 -67.29 -89.23
C ILE A 87 6.54 -67.68 -90.50
N SER A 88 7.39 -66.78 -90.99
CA SER A 88 8.23 -67.05 -92.14
C SER A 88 9.68 -67.22 -91.72
N ILE A 89 10.35 -68.24 -92.25
CA ILE A 89 11.77 -68.49 -92.02
C ILE A 89 12.46 -68.64 -93.37
N THR A 90 13.29 -67.65 -93.71
CA THR A 90 13.93 -67.56 -95.02
C THR A 90 15.44 -67.73 -94.87
N PRO A 91 16.06 -68.78 -95.44
CA PRO A 91 17.49 -68.98 -95.46
C PRO A 91 18.18 -68.13 -96.54
N SER A 92 19.37 -67.62 -96.23
CA SER A 92 20.25 -66.94 -97.18
C SER A 92 21.72 -67.33 -96.93
N PRO A 93 22.39 -68.03 -97.86
CA PRO A 93 21.87 -68.53 -99.15
C PRO A 93 20.88 -69.70 -98.97
N ASN A 94 20.02 -69.95 -99.97
CA ASN A 94 19.00 -71.01 -99.94
C ASN A 94 19.45 -72.33 -100.64
N TYR A 95 20.70 -72.39 -101.11
CA TYR A 95 21.35 -73.59 -101.62
C TYR A 95 22.81 -73.61 -101.16
N PHE A 96 23.40 -74.79 -101.12
CA PHE A 96 24.82 -74.97 -100.80
C PHE A 96 25.49 -75.94 -101.76
N LEU A 97 26.80 -75.75 -101.95
CA LEU A 97 27.71 -76.65 -102.64
C LEU A 97 29.00 -76.65 -101.82
N LEU A 98 29.36 -77.80 -101.26
CA LEU A 98 30.48 -77.95 -100.32
C LEU A 98 31.38 -79.10 -100.77
N ARG A 99 32.69 -78.84 -100.89
CA ARG A 99 33.70 -79.89 -101.02
C ARG A 99 33.99 -80.53 -99.67
N GLY A 100 34.62 -81.71 -99.67
CA GLY A 100 35.01 -82.42 -98.45
C GLY A 100 35.83 -81.52 -97.52
N GLY A 101 35.36 -81.35 -96.28
CA GLY A 101 35.96 -80.49 -95.25
C GLY A 101 35.50 -79.02 -95.24
N GLU A 102 34.72 -78.55 -96.21
CA GLU A 102 34.22 -77.17 -96.25
C GLU A 102 32.96 -76.96 -95.39
N SER A 103 32.77 -75.73 -94.91
CA SER A 103 31.57 -75.31 -94.16
C SER A 103 30.99 -74.00 -94.69
N LEU A 104 29.67 -73.86 -94.70
CA LEU A 104 28.93 -72.67 -95.11
C LEU A 104 27.98 -72.18 -93.99
N PRO A 105 28.14 -70.95 -93.48
CA PRO A 105 27.14 -70.33 -92.64
C PRO A 105 25.95 -69.84 -93.47
N VAL A 106 24.74 -70.06 -92.95
CA VAL A 106 23.46 -69.67 -93.56
C VAL A 106 22.66 -68.89 -92.53
N ALA A 107 22.26 -67.67 -92.89
CA ALA A 107 21.39 -66.84 -92.06
C ALA A 107 19.93 -67.21 -92.32
N LEU A 108 19.20 -67.50 -91.25
CA LEU A 108 17.76 -67.69 -91.20
C LEU A 108 17.12 -66.39 -90.71
N THR A 109 16.38 -65.72 -91.58
CA THR A 109 15.55 -64.58 -91.20
C THR A 109 14.17 -65.09 -90.80
N ILE A 110 13.79 -64.89 -89.55
CA ILE A 110 12.55 -65.35 -88.94
C ILE A 110 11.67 -64.12 -88.71
N VAL A 111 10.52 -64.05 -89.38
CA VAL A 111 9.54 -62.97 -89.22
C VAL A 111 8.24 -63.55 -88.69
N ALA A 112 7.68 -62.95 -87.65
CA ALA A 112 6.36 -63.28 -87.13
C ALA A 112 5.34 -62.22 -87.55
N ASP A 113 4.30 -62.63 -88.26
CA ASP A 113 3.19 -61.78 -88.65
C ASP A 113 2.37 -61.38 -87.40
N PRO A 114 1.85 -60.14 -87.33
CA PRO A 114 0.88 -59.73 -86.32
C PRO A 114 -0.37 -60.63 -86.20
N SER A 115 -0.68 -61.48 -87.19
CA SER A 115 -1.71 -62.53 -87.15
C SER A 115 -1.28 -63.83 -86.46
N ALA A 116 0.01 -64.01 -86.19
CA ALA A 116 0.55 -65.29 -85.76
C ALA A 116 0.04 -65.71 -84.38
N SER A 117 -0.42 -66.96 -84.27
CA SER A 117 -1.05 -67.48 -83.07
C SER A 117 -0.12 -67.47 -81.86
N GLN A 118 -0.63 -66.99 -80.72
CA GLN A 118 0.07 -67.00 -79.44
C GLN A 118 0.45 -68.43 -79.02
N GLY A 119 1.64 -68.59 -78.43
CA GLY A 119 2.16 -69.87 -77.96
C GLY A 119 3.48 -70.25 -78.62
N THR A 120 3.95 -71.47 -78.33
CA THR A 120 5.22 -72.00 -78.85
C THR A 120 4.95 -72.94 -80.01
N GLN A 121 5.58 -72.68 -81.15
CA GLN A 121 5.48 -73.47 -82.38
C GLN A 121 6.89 -73.90 -82.80
N SER A 122 7.04 -75.13 -83.31
CA SER A 122 8.33 -75.64 -83.81
C SER A 122 8.24 -75.92 -85.30
N PHE A 123 9.23 -75.40 -86.03
CA PHE A 123 9.36 -75.52 -87.47
C PHE A 123 10.62 -76.31 -87.81
N THR A 124 10.54 -77.22 -88.79
CA THR A 124 11.68 -78.01 -89.23
C THR A 124 12.18 -77.49 -90.58
N ILE A 125 13.45 -77.10 -90.63
CA ILE A 125 14.14 -76.65 -91.85
C ILE A 125 15.03 -77.79 -92.33
N ASN A 126 14.68 -78.35 -93.48
CA ASN A 126 15.48 -79.38 -94.14
C ASN A 126 16.69 -78.74 -94.84
N VAL A 127 17.85 -79.36 -94.65
CA VAL A 127 19.16 -78.99 -95.19
C VAL A 127 19.76 -80.25 -95.83
N GLY A 128 19.42 -80.50 -97.11
CA GLY A 128 19.71 -81.81 -97.71
C GLY A 128 18.93 -82.93 -96.99
N GLU A 129 19.65 -83.92 -96.45
CA GLU A 129 19.07 -85.01 -95.62
C GLU A 129 19.08 -84.70 -94.11
N GLU A 130 19.77 -83.64 -93.67
CA GLU A 130 19.77 -83.16 -92.28
C GLU A 130 18.66 -82.13 -92.03
N HIS A 131 18.36 -81.83 -90.77
CA HIS A 131 17.34 -80.84 -90.41
C HIS A 131 17.69 -79.99 -89.19
N VAL A 132 17.18 -78.75 -89.17
CA VAL A 132 17.25 -77.83 -88.02
C VAL A 132 15.85 -77.54 -87.51
N THR A 133 15.65 -77.66 -86.20
CA THR A 133 14.38 -77.31 -85.55
C THR A 133 14.41 -75.87 -85.03
N VAL A 134 13.56 -74.99 -85.54
CA VAL A 134 13.38 -73.62 -85.05
C VAL A 134 12.10 -73.53 -84.22
N THR A 135 12.24 -73.28 -82.93
CA THR A 135 11.12 -73.07 -82.02
C THR A 135 10.86 -71.58 -81.82
N VAL A 136 9.65 -71.12 -82.14
CA VAL A 136 9.22 -69.72 -82.02
C VAL A 136 8.12 -69.60 -80.97
N THR A 137 8.31 -68.75 -79.98
CA THR A 137 7.32 -68.45 -78.93
C THR A 137 6.76 -67.05 -79.12
N ILE A 138 5.44 -66.93 -79.22
CA ILE A 138 4.74 -65.65 -79.35
C ILE A 138 3.98 -65.33 -78.07
N THR A 139 4.20 -64.12 -77.52
CA THR A 139 3.51 -63.61 -76.32
C THR A 139 2.74 -62.34 -76.66
N TYR A 140 1.43 -62.33 -76.45
CA TYR A 140 0.60 -61.14 -76.66
C TYR A 140 0.56 -60.25 -75.41
N TYR A 141 0.85 -58.96 -75.57
CA TYR A 141 0.64 -57.94 -74.56
C TYR A 141 -0.63 -57.15 -74.88
N ALA A 142 -1.20 -56.52 -73.86
CA ALA A 142 -2.30 -55.56 -74.01
C ALA A 142 -1.98 -54.27 -73.27
N ARG A 143 -2.45 -53.15 -73.81
CA ARG A 143 -2.35 -51.84 -73.15
C ARG A 143 -3.73 -51.21 -73.09
N ILE A 144 -4.18 -50.89 -71.88
CA ILE A 144 -5.44 -50.21 -71.61
C ILE A 144 -5.18 -48.73 -71.39
N GLU A 145 -5.89 -47.91 -72.14
CA GLU A 145 -5.96 -46.46 -71.96
C GLU A 145 -7.31 -46.09 -71.36
N VAL A 146 -7.29 -45.28 -70.30
CA VAL A 146 -8.49 -44.73 -69.68
C VAL A 146 -8.56 -43.25 -70.02
N SER A 147 -9.62 -42.85 -70.70
CA SER A 147 -9.83 -41.48 -71.16
C SER A 147 -11.03 -40.84 -70.45
N LEU A 148 -10.86 -39.59 -70.02
CA LEU A 148 -11.92 -38.78 -69.43
C LEU A 148 -12.41 -37.76 -70.47
N SER A 149 -13.73 -37.57 -70.56
CA SER A 149 -14.37 -36.58 -71.42
C SER A 149 -15.31 -35.72 -70.59
N PRO A 150 -15.00 -34.43 -70.35
CA PRO A 150 -13.79 -33.71 -70.77
C PRO A 150 -12.51 -34.22 -70.08
N ALA A 151 -11.34 -33.94 -70.66
CA ALA A 151 -10.03 -34.39 -70.15
C ALA A 151 -9.61 -33.61 -68.89
N VAL A 152 -10.21 -33.96 -67.76
CA VAL A 152 -9.93 -33.40 -66.43
C VAL A 152 -9.20 -34.45 -65.59
N GLY A 153 -8.20 -34.06 -64.79
CA GLY A 153 -7.42 -35.00 -63.97
C GLY A 153 -8.21 -35.64 -62.81
N LYS A 154 -9.43 -35.15 -62.54
CA LYS A 154 -10.36 -35.59 -61.49
C LYS A 154 -11.80 -35.32 -61.90
N ILE A 155 -12.75 -36.04 -61.32
CA ILE A 155 -14.19 -35.81 -61.47
C ILE A 155 -14.66 -34.99 -60.26
N ASP A 156 -15.12 -33.77 -60.51
CA ASP A 156 -15.67 -32.90 -59.48
C ASP A 156 -17.20 -32.82 -59.63
N PHE A 157 -17.93 -33.19 -58.58
CA PHE A 157 -19.39 -33.04 -58.51
C PHE A 157 -19.83 -31.61 -58.19
N GLY A 158 -18.91 -30.73 -57.79
CA GLY A 158 -19.16 -29.35 -57.39
C GLY A 158 -19.89 -29.26 -56.06
N GLU A 159 -20.66 -28.18 -55.88
CA GLU A 159 -21.56 -27.99 -54.75
C GLU A 159 -22.81 -28.86 -54.90
N VAL A 160 -22.99 -29.80 -53.98
CA VAL A 160 -24.06 -30.78 -53.98
C VAL A 160 -24.98 -30.51 -52.79
N ARG A 161 -26.28 -30.37 -53.06
CA ARG A 161 -27.26 -30.26 -51.99
C ARG A 161 -27.42 -31.61 -51.29
N HIS A 162 -27.44 -31.62 -49.97
CA HIS A 162 -27.75 -32.81 -49.17
C HIS A 162 -29.08 -33.45 -49.62
N GLY A 163 -29.18 -34.79 -49.51
CA GLY A 163 -30.37 -35.55 -49.94
C GLY A 163 -30.60 -35.64 -51.46
N THR A 164 -29.66 -35.16 -52.29
CA THR A 164 -29.77 -35.23 -53.76
C THR A 164 -28.86 -36.31 -54.37
N THR A 165 -29.14 -36.67 -55.63
CA THR A 165 -28.44 -37.74 -56.36
C THR A 165 -27.82 -37.25 -57.67
N PRO A 166 -26.83 -36.34 -57.65
CA PRO A 166 -26.23 -35.83 -58.87
C PRO A 166 -25.40 -36.88 -59.62
N THR A 167 -25.46 -36.82 -60.95
CA THR A 167 -24.62 -37.61 -61.86
C THR A 167 -23.47 -36.76 -62.39
N SER A 168 -22.28 -37.34 -62.53
CA SER A 168 -21.08 -36.66 -63.00
C SER A 168 -21.22 -36.19 -64.45
N ASN A 169 -20.84 -34.94 -64.73
CA ASN A 169 -20.79 -34.41 -66.11
C ASN A 169 -19.60 -34.94 -66.92
N THR A 170 -18.66 -35.64 -66.28
CA THR A 170 -17.47 -36.23 -66.91
C THR A 170 -17.69 -37.72 -67.13
N ARG A 171 -17.50 -38.18 -68.36
CA ARG A 171 -17.64 -39.59 -68.76
C ARG A 171 -16.30 -40.26 -68.96
N ILE A 172 -16.23 -41.56 -68.69
CA ILE A 172 -15.01 -42.35 -68.85
C ILE A 172 -15.18 -43.41 -69.94
N LYS A 173 -14.15 -43.55 -70.79
CA LYS A 173 -14.01 -44.66 -71.74
C LYS A 173 -12.70 -45.40 -71.54
N ILE A 174 -12.76 -46.73 -71.60
CA ILE A 174 -11.62 -47.64 -71.44
C ILE A 174 -11.38 -48.32 -72.78
N ARG A 175 -10.15 -48.24 -73.31
CA ARG A 175 -9.81 -48.75 -74.64
C ARG A 175 -8.58 -49.65 -74.61
N GLU A 176 -8.61 -50.76 -75.35
CA GLU A 176 -7.45 -51.60 -75.61
C GLU A 176 -6.72 -51.12 -76.88
N ILE A 177 -5.41 -50.90 -76.78
CA ILE A 177 -4.63 -50.18 -77.78
C ILE A 177 -3.86 -51.12 -78.72
N TYR A 178 -3.44 -52.31 -78.26
CA TYR A 178 -2.52 -53.15 -79.04
C TYR A 178 -3.21 -54.06 -80.06
N GLY A 179 -4.45 -54.47 -79.83
CA GLY A 179 -5.26 -55.21 -80.80
C GLY A 179 -5.08 -56.72 -80.82
N TYR A 180 -4.31 -57.30 -79.91
CA TYR A 180 -3.98 -58.73 -79.93
C TYR A 180 -4.88 -59.62 -79.08
N LYS A 181 -5.39 -59.11 -77.95
CA LYS A 181 -6.22 -59.91 -77.02
C LYS A 181 -7.23 -59.05 -76.30
N SER A 182 -8.35 -59.67 -75.92
CA SER A 182 -9.32 -59.06 -75.01
C SER A 182 -8.77 -58.97 -73.58
N VAL A 183 -9.20 -57.96 -72.85
CA VAL A 183 -8.74 -57.67 -71.49
C VAL A 183 -9.93 -57.60 -70.55
N ALA A 184 -9.86 -58.37 -69.45
CA ALA A 184 -10.79 -58.23 -68.35
C ALA A 184 -10.30 -57.09 -67.43
N VAL A 185 -11.05 -55.99 -67.38
CA VAL A 185 -10.79 -54.82 -66.53
C VAL A 185 -11.71 -54.86 -65.33
N VAL A 186 -11.15 -54.79 -64.12
CA VAL A 186 -11.88 -54.76 -62.86
C VAL A 186 -11.89 -53.34 -62.33
N LEU A 187 -13.10 -52.86 -62.04
CA LEU A 187 -13.35 -51.56 -61.47
C LEU A 187 -13.65 -51.69 -59.97
N LYS A 188 -12.92 -50.96 -59.13
CA LYS A 188 -13.14 -50.95 -57.68
C LYS A 188 -13.03 -49.54 -57.12
N ILE A 189 -14.09 -49.11 -56.43
CA ILE A 189 -14.11 -47.83 -55.71
C ILE A 189 -13.59 -48.00 -54.28
N SER A 190 -12.86 -47.00 -53.80
CA SER A 190 -12.44 -46.83 -52.41
C SER A 190 -12.58 -45.36 -52.04
N GLY A 191 -13.22 -45.05 -50.91
CA GLY A 191 -13.32 -43.68 -50.40
C GLY A 191 -13.95 -43.66 -49.02
N ASP A 192 -14.24 -42.47 -48.52
CA ASP A 192 -14.68 -42.25 -47.12
C ASP A 192 -16.00 -42.95 -46.79
N ASN A 193 -16.82 -43.20 -47.81
CA ASN A 193 -18.12 -43.85 -47.70
C ASN A 193 -18.52 -44.49 -49.05
N ASN A 194 -19.65 -45.19 -49.07
CA ASN A 194 -20.18 -45.87 -50.26
C ASN A 194 -21.21 -45.02 -51.04
N TRP A 195 -21.12 -43.68 -50.98
CA TRP A 195 -22.11 -42.81 -51.62
C TRP A 195 -21.95 -42.65 -53.13
N VAL A 196 -20.76 -42.96 -53.66
CA VAL A 196 -20.50 -42.91 -55.11
C VAL A 196 -20.67 -44.29 -55.73
N THR A 197 -21.40 -44.35 -56.82
CA THR A 197 -21.62 -45.55 -57.63
C THR A 197 -21.25 -45.30 -59.09
N SER A 198 -20.83 -46.34 -59.82
CA SER A 198 -20.56 -46.28 -61.26
C SER A 198 -21.63 -47.03 -62.05
N SER A 199 -21.97 -46.55 -63.25
CA SER A 199 -22.95 -47.17 -64.15
C SER A 199 -22.58 -48.60 -64.55
N LEU A 200 -21.29 -48.93 -64.53
CA LEU A 200 -20.76 -50.27 -64.75
C LEU A 200 -20.04 -50.75 -63.48
N SER A 201 -20.35 -51.96 -63.05
CA SER A 201 -19.78 -52.58 -61.83
C SER A 201 -19.17 -53.95 -62.11
N GLY A 202 -18.00 -54.22 -61.54
CA GLY A 202 -17.34 -55.53 -61.60
C GLY A 202 -16.31 -55.65 -62.71
N THR A 203 -16.20 -56.86 -63.29
CA THR A 203 -15.24 -57.18 -64.34
C THR A 203 -15.86 -56.93 -65.72
N ILE A 204 -15.29 -56.00 -66.48
CA ILE A 204 -15.71 -55.64 -67.84
C ILE A 204 -14.73 -56.25 -68.83
N SER A 205 -15.24 -56.88 -69.89
CA SER A 205 -14.39 -57.42 -70.97
C SER A 205 -14.23 -56.37 -72.06
N ILE A 206 -13.01 -55.87 -72.27
CA ILE A 206 -12.65 -54.97 -73.36
C ILE A 206 -12.15 -55.82 -74.54
N PRO A 207 -12.80 -55.76 -75.72
CA PRO A 207 -12.35 -56.52 -76.88
C PRO A 207 -10.99 -55.99 -77.39
N ALA A 208 -10.22 -56.85 -78.05
CA ALA A 208 -8.93 -56.48 -78.63
C ALA A 208 -9.10 -55.31 -79.62
N GLY A 209 -8.36 -54.22 -79.41
CA GLY A 209 -8.43 -52.98 -80.22
C GLY A 209 -9.71 -52.16 -80.06
N GLY A 210 -10.63 -52.58 -79.18
CA GLY A 210 -11.93 -51.96 -78.98
C GLY A 210 -12.04 -51.13 -77.69
N GLU A 211 -13.22 -50.55 -77.48
CA GLU A 211 -13.54 -49.64 -76.37
C GLU A 211 -14.74 -50.11 -75.54
N SER A 212 -14.82 -49.65 -74.29
CA SER A 212 -15.97 -49.83 -73.40
C SER A 212 -17.12 -48.89 -73.75
N GLU A 213 -18.31 -49.18 -73.20
CA GLU A 213 -19.37 -48.16 -73.05
C GLU A 213 -18.90 -47.02 -72.14
N GLU A 214 -19.61 -45.89 -72.20
CA GLU A 214 -19.34 -44.73 -71.34
C GLU A 214 -19.72 -45.03 -69.88
N ILE A 215 -18.76 -44.87 -68.97
CA ILE A 215 -18.96 -45.04 -67.54
C ILE A 215 -19.31 -43.67 -66.94
N GLU A 216 -20.42 -43.62 -66.19
CA GLU A 216 -20.90 -42.44 -65.45
C GLU A 216 -20.86 -42.71 -63.95
N PHE A 217 -20.58 -41.69 -63.13
CA PHE A 217 -20.62 -41.79 -61.68
C PHE A 217 -21.82 -41.05 -61.12
N THR A 218 -22.50 -41.65 -60.15
CA THR A 218 -23.61 -41.03 -59.42
C THR A 218 -23.26 -40.96 -57.94
N LEU A 219 -23.39 -39.77 -57.35
CA LEU A 219 -23.23 -39.52 -55.93
C LEU A 219 -24.61 -39.51 -55.26
N VAL A 220 -24.78 -40.23 -54.16
CA VAL A 220 -25.97 -40.19 -53.30
C VAL A 220 -25.62 -39.38 -52.05
N ALA A 221 -25.89 -38.08 -52.06
CA ALA A 221 -25.56 -37.21 -50.93
C ALA A 221 -26.47 -37.55 -49.73
N PRO A 222 -25.93 -37.72 -48.51
CA PRO A 222 -26.72 -37.99 -47.32
C PRO A 222 -27.60 -36.78 -46.98
N ASP A 223 -28.63 -36.98 -46.17
CA ASP A 223 -29.47 -35.89 -45.66
C ASP A 223 -28.76 -35.04 -44.59
N ASP A 224 -27.81 -35.61 -43.85
CA ASP A 224 -27.06 -34.95 -42.76
C ASP A 224 -25.56 -35.24 -42.91
N PRO A 225 -24.84 -34.51 -43.79
CA PRO A 225 -23.39 -34.64 -43.93
C PRO A 225 -22.68 -34.12 -42.67
N ASP A 226 -21.63 -34.81 -42.24
CA ASP A 226 -20.84 -34.44 -41.05
C ASP A 226 -19.77 -33.37 -41.31
N HIS A 227 -19.42 -33.15 -42.58
CA HIS A 227 -18.53 -32.08 -43.06
C HIS A 227 -18.87 -31.75 -44.52
N ASN A 228 -18.18 -30.75 -45.10
CA ASN A 228 -18.50 -30.31 -46.47
C ASN A 228 -17.70 -31.04 -47.56
N ASP A 229 -16.43 -31.35 -47.35
CA ASP A 229 -15.50 -31.83 -48.39
C ASP A 229 -15.35 -33.36 -48.38
N TYR A 230 -15.79 -34.05 -49.44
CA TYR A 230 -15.67 -35.51 -49.56
C TYR A 230 -14.84 -35.93 -50.77
N SER A 231 -14.09 -37.04 -50.65
CA SER A 231 -13.27 -37.57 -51.74
C SER A 231 -13.32 -39.09 -51.89
N TRP A 232 -13.22 -39.56 -53.13
CA TRP A 232 -13.17 -40.98 -53.48
C TRP A 232 -12.09 -41.24 -54.53
N THR A 233 -11.56 -42.45 -54.54
CA THR A 233 -10.60 -42.93 -55.55
C THR A 233 -11.12 -44.22 -56.19
N PHE A 234 -11.20 -44.19 -57.52
CA PHE A 234 -11.65 -45.30 -58.33
C PHE A 234 -10.45 -45.98 -58.99
N SER A 235 -10.19 -47.23 -58.59
CA SER A 235 -9.05 -48.02 -59.09
C SER A 235 -9.45 -48.89 -60.28
N VAL A 236 -8.59 -48.90 -61.31
CA VAL A 236 -8.74 -49.66 -62.54
C VAL A 236 -7.60 -50.70 -62.59
N SER A 237 -7.97 -51.97 -62.60
CA SER A 237 -7.01 -53.09 -62.59
C SER A 237 -7.40 -54.14 -63.63
N SER A 238 -6.51 -55.10 -63.92
CA SER A 238 -6.80 -56.19 -64.85
C SER A 238 -6.29 -57.52 -64.28
N THR A 239 -7.03 -58.60 -64.54
CA THR A 239 -6.62 -59.97 -64.23
C THR A 239 -5.98 -60.68 -65.43
N THR A 240 -5.97 -60.03 -66.60
CA THR A 240 -5.35 -60.55 -67.82
C THR A 240 -3.83 -60.36 -67.74
N SER A 241 -3.06 -61.44 -67.87
CA SER A 241 -1.59 -61.41 -67.83
C SER A 241 -1.01 -60.45 -68.88
N HIS A 242 0.19 -59.91 -68.66
CA HIS A 242 0.89 -59.03 -69.62
C HIS A 242 0.05 -57.81 -70.08
N THR A 243 -0.69 -57.20 -69.15
CA THR A 243 -1.53 -56.03 -69.39
C THR A 243 -1.00 -54.83 -68.61
N THR A 244 -0.90 -53.66 -69.25
CA THR A 244 -0.64 -52.39 -68.57
C THR A 244 -1.85 -51.46 -68.69
N ILE A 245 -2.11 -50.64 -67.67
CA ILE A 245 -3.25 -49.73 -67.61
C ILE A 245 -2.74 -48.33 -67.28
N SER A 246 -3.22 -47.30 -67.99
CA SER A 246 -2.88 -45.91 -67.70
C SER A 246 -4.05 -44.96 -68.00
N PRO A 247 -4.45 -44.09 -67.05
CA PRO A 247 -4.15 -44.18 -65.60
C PRO A 247 -4.83 -45.39 -64.92
N SER A 248 -4.25 -45.88 -63.83
CA SER A 248 -4.80 -46.97 -63.00
C SER A 248 -5.71 -46.49 -61.86
N SER A 249 -5.89 -45.17 -61.70
CA SER A 249 -6.78 -44.57 -60.71
C SER A 249 -7.40 -43.26 -61.22
N ILE A 250 -8.63 -43.00 -60.81
CA ILE A 250 -9.38 -41.75 -61.06
C ILE A 250 -9.84 -41.19 -59.72
N HIS A 251 -9.62 -39.90 -59.48
CA HIS A 251 -10.07 -39.23 -58.25
C HIS A 251 -11.41 -38.54 -58.45
N LEU A 252 -12.28 -38.61 -57.43
CA LEU A 252 -13.57 -37.94 -57.38
C LEU A 252 -13.68 -37.08 -56.12
N GLU A 253 -14.33 -35.93 -56.22
CA GLU A 253 -14.54 -35.01 -55.09
C GLU A 253 -15.93 -34.36 -55.15
N ALA A 254 -16.46 -33.95 -54.00
CA ALA A 254 -17.72 -33.22 -53.89
C ALA A 254 -17.72 -32.30 -52.66
N TYR A 255 -18.36 -31.13 -52.81
CA TYR A 255 -18.68 -30.22 -51.70
C TYR A 255 -20.15 -30.37 -51.33
N ILE A 256 -20.48 -31.11 -50.27
CA ILE A 256 -21.87 -31.33 -49.85
C ILE A 256 -22.28 -30.21 -48.89
N LEU A 257 -23.35 -29.48 -49.22
CA LEU A 257 -23.88 -28.38 -48.39
C LEU A 257 -24.43 -28.92 -47.08
N MET A 258 -24.00 -28.38 -45.93
CA MET A 258 -24.54 -28.77 -44.64
C MET A 258 -25.89 -28.09 -44.38
N PRO A 259 -26.88 -28.81 -43.82
CA PRO A 259 -28.14 -28.20 -43.41
C PRO A 259 -27.90 -27.09 -42.37
N PRO A 260 -28.84 -26.13 -42.21
CA PRO A 260 -28.71 -25.08 -41.21
C PRO A 260 -28.53 -25.70 -39.83
N LYS A 261 -27.62 -25.15 -39.03
CA LYS A 261 -27.33 -25.65 -37.68
C LYS A 261 -27.03 -24.50 -36.74
N LEU A 262 -27.73 -24.47 -35.61
CA LEU A 262 -27.52 -23.47 -34.57
C LEU A 262 -26.16 -23.72 -33.90
N GLY A 263 -25.29 -22.71 -33.96
CA GLY A 263 -24.03 -22.71 -33.24
C GLY A 263 -24.24 -22.61 -31.72
N ARG A 264 -23.16 -22.81 -30.96
CA ARG A 264 -23.19 -22.62 -29.50
C ARG A 264 -23.65 -21.19 -29.17
N LEU A 265 -24.59 -21.09 -28.22
CA LEU A 265 -24.96 -19.83 -27.59
C LEU A 265 -24.11 -19.64 -26.33
N ASP A 266 -23.64 -18.42 -26.10
CA ASP A 266 -22.79 -18.07 -24.97
C ASP A 266 -23.61 -17.34 -23.90
N ASP A 267 -23.39 -17.69 -22.63
CA ASP A 267 -24.03 -17.03 -21.49
C ASP A 267 -23.51 -15.61 -21.31
N GLU A 268 -24.39 -14.70 -20.90
CA GLU A 268 -24.05 -13.28 -20.75
C GLU A 268 -24.12 -12.83 -19.29
N LYS A 269 -23.23 -11.92 -18.90
CA LYS A 269 -23.21 -11.31 -17.56
C LYS A 269 -23.30 -9.80 -17.65
N LEU A 270 -24.21 -9.22 -16.89
CA LEU A 270 -24.40 -7.77 -16.77
C LEU A 270 -24.33 -7.34 -15.30
N ASP A 271 -23.51 -6.33 -15.04
CA ASP A 271 -23.49 -5.62 -13.75
C ASP A 271 -24.29 -4.32 -13.89
N ILE A 272 -25.30 -4.14 -13.03
CA ILE A 272 -26.06 -2.88 -12.92
C ILE A 272 -25.74 -2.26 -11.56
N THR A 273 -24.94 -1.19 -11.59
CA THR A 273 -24.66 -0.36 -10.41
C THR A 273 -25.67 0.78 -10.39
N PHE A 274 -26.34 0.97 -9.25
CA PHE A 274 -27.15 2.18 -9.04
C PHE A 274 -26.21 3.36 -8.78
N ASP A 275 -26.44 4.49 -9.45
CA ASP A 275 -25.57 5.67 -9.42
C ASP A 275 -26.29 6.92 -8.92
N GLU A 276 -27.58 6.81 -8.57
CA GLU A 276 -28.43 7.89 -8.08
C GLU A 276 -29.08 7.51 -6.75
N PRO A 277 -29.40 8.47 -5.86
CA PRO A 277 -30.11 8.19 -4.62
C PRO A 277 -31.44 7.47 -4.84
N LYS A 278 -31.82 6.64 -3.88
CA LYS A 278 -33.03 5.81 -3.97
C LYS A 278 -34.27 6.67 -4.23
N GLY A 279 -34.91 6.41 -5.38
CA GLY A 279 -36.14 7.08 -5.78
C GLY A 279 -35.95 8.29 -6.70
N THR A 280 -34.72 8.73 -6.96
CA THR A 280 -34.42 9.80 -7.93
C THR A 280 -34.71 9.37 -9.37
N VAL A 281 -34.33 8.14 -9.71
CA VAL A 281 -34.68 7.49 -10.99
C VAL A 281 -35.67 6.37 -10.74
N SER A 282 -36.60 6.13 -11.67
CA SER A 282 -37.60 5.07 -11.52
C SER A 282 -37.07 3.69 -11.94
N ARG A 283 -36.13 3.64 -12.89
CA ARG A 283 -35.61 2.42 -13.50
C ARG A 283 -34.22 2.59 -14.08
N TYR A 284 -33.42 1.54 -13.99
CA TYR A 284 -32.12 1.39 -14.63
C TYR A 284 -32.27 0.48 -15.85
N VAL A 285 -31.83 0.97 -17.01
CA VAL A 285 -31.96 0.28 -18.30
C VAL A 285 -30.56 0.02 -18.87
N ARG A 286 -30.31 -1.21 -19.30
CA ARG A 286 -29.07 -1.64 -19.96
C ARG A 286 -29.40 -2.64 -21.06
N ASP A 287 -28.67 -2.58 -22.15
CA ASP A 287 -28.83 -3.47 -23.30
C ASP A 287 -27.67 -4.48 -23.34
N ILE A 288 -27.96 -5.73 -23.74
CA ILE A 288 -27.04 -6.87 -23.85
C ILE A 288 -27.27 -7.53 -25.21
N ASP A 289 -26.19 -7.95 -25.84
CA ASP A 289 -26.19 -8.54 -27.18
C ASP A 289 -25.86 -10.03 -27.13
N VAL A 290 -26.81 -10.88 -27.52
CA VAL A 290 -26.60 -12.34 -27.65
C VAL A 290 -26.31 -12.70 -29.10
N ARG A 291 -25.18 -13.34 -29.38
CA ARG A 291 -24.80 -13.73 -30.74
C ARG A 291 -25.46 -15.06 -31.15
N VAL A 292 -26.26 -15.02 -32.21
CA VAL A 292 -26.86 -16.21 -32.83
C VAL A 292 -26.09 -16.55 -34.10
N ARG A 293 -25.50 -17.74 -34.16
CA ARG A 293 -24.64 -18.19 -35.26
C ARG A 293 -25.27 -19.35 -36.02
N ASN A 294 -25.24 -19.29 -37.35
CA ASN A 294 -25.54 -20.41 -38.22
C ASN A 294 -24.22 -21.06 -38.67
N THR A 295 -24.02 -22.35 -38.38
CA THR A 295 -22.83 -23.09 -38.81
C THR A 295 -23.03 -23.86 -40.12
N GLY A 296 -24.27 -23.93 -40.62
CA GLY A 296 -24.62 -24.56 -41.90
C GLY A 296 -24.51 -23.63 -43.10
N ASP A 297 -24.67 -24.21 -44.30
CA ASP A 297 -24.53 -23.53 -45.59
C ASP A 297 -25.87 -23.04 -46.16
N GLU A 298 -26.99 -23.37 -45.52
CA GLU A 298 -28.30 -22.86 -45.86
C GLU A 298 -28.79 -21.83 -44.82
N THR A 299 -29.72 -20.96 -45.20
CA THR A 299 -30.25 -19.92 -44.28
C THR A 299 -31.05 -20.54 -43.13
N MET A 300 -30.66 -20.21 -41.89
CA MET A 300 -31.33 -20.62 -40.66
C MET A 300 -32.44 -19.62 -40.30
N ARG A 301 -33.65 -20.10 -40.03
CA ARG A 301 -34.74 -19.27 -39.47
C ARG A 301 -34.64 -19.29 -37.95
N VAL A 302 -34.88 -18.15 -37.31
CA VAL A 302 -34.72 -18.01 -35.87
C VAL A 302 -35.92 -17.30 -35.28
N SER A 303 -36.36 -17.78 -34.12
CA SER A 303 -37.27 -17.09 -33.22
C SER A 303 -36.69 -17.09 -31.81
N SER A 304 -37.01 -16.06 -31.03
CA SER A 304 -36.46 -15.91 -29.68
C SER A 304 -37.57 -15.50 -28.72
N SER A 305 -37.52 -16.02 -27.49
CA SER A 305 -38.46 -15.68 -26.43
C SER A 305 -37.76 -15.68 -25.07
N VAL A 306 -38.25 -14.86 -24.14
CA VAL A 306 -37.76 -14.89 -22.76
C VAL A 306 -38.44 -16.07 -22.07
N SER A 307 -37.64 -17.08 -21.71
CA SER A 307 -38.16 -18.34 -21.13
C SER A 307 -38.18 -18.29 -19.60
N GLN A 308 -37.32 -17.49 -18.98
CA GLN A 308 -37.30 -17.29 -17.53
C GLN A 308 -36.99 -15.84 -17.18
N SER A 309 -37.84 -15.24 -16.34
CA SER A 309 -37.61 -13.90 -15.80
C SER A 309 -36.63 -13.95 -14.60
N PRO A 310 -35.72 -12.97 -14.46
CA PRO A 310 -34.72 -12.94 -13.37
C PRO A 310 -35.28 -12.86 -11.94
N GLY A 311 -36.52 -12.38 -11.76
CA GLY A 311 -37.09 -12.10 -10.44
C GLY A 311 -36.74 -10.71 -9.90
N GLY A 312 -37.14 -10.39 -8.66
CA GLY A 312 -36.79 -9.10 -8.02
C GLY A 312 -37.38 -7.84 -8.68
N GLY A 313 -38.40 -8.00 -9.53
CA GLY A 313 -38.95 -6.92 -10.36
C GLY A 313 -38.11 -6.57 -11.59
N ILE A 314 -37.01 -7.27 -11.84
CA ILE A 314 -36.15 -7.11 -13.01
C ILE A 314 -36.80 -7.82 -14.20
N SER A 315 -36.80 -7.17 -15.36
CA SER A 315 -37.33 -7.74 -16.60
C SER A 315 -36.29 -7.74 -17.70
N ILE A 316 -36.29 -8.80 -18.51
CA ILE A 316 -35.56 -8.87 -19.78
C ILE A 316 -36.58 -8.73 -20.88
N ASN A 317 -36.36 -7.83 -21.83
CA ASN A 317 -37.21 -7.62 -23.00
C ASN A 317 -36.37 -7.79 -24.25
N ILE A 318 -36.89 -8.49 -25.25
CA ILE A 318 -36.22 -8.58 -26.56
C ILE A 318 -36.53 -7.28 -27.32
N VAL A 319 -35.48 -6.52 -27.67
CA VAL A 319 -35.59 -5.26 -28.42
C VAL A 319 -35.59 -5.56 -29.91
N ASP A 320 -34.62 -6.34 -30.35
CA ASP A 320 -34.49 -6.81 -31.73
C ASP A 320 -34.10 -8.29 -31.75
N SER A 321 -34.71 -9.06 -32.64
CA SER A 321 -34.44 -10.49 -32.81
C SER A 321 -34.29 -10.83 -34.29
N PRO A 322 -33.18 -11.47 -34.68
CA PRO A 322 -32.99 -11.83 -36.07
C PRO A 322 -33.99 -12.90 -36.47
N ARG A 323 -34.80 -12.63 -37.52
CA ARG A 323 -35.74 -13.62 -38.08
C ARG A 323 -35.02 -14.72 -38.86
N SER A 324 -33.82 -14.44 -39.34
CA SER A 324 -32.99 -15.38 -40.10
C SER A 324 -31.52 -15.02 -40.03
N VAL A 325 -30.67 -16.05 -40.09
CA VAL A 325 -29.21 -15.94 -40.16
C VAL A 325 -28.74 -16.65 -41.42
N THR A 326 -28.10 -15.91 -42.32
CA THR A 326 -27.60 -16.44 -43.60
C THR A 326 -26.47 -17.46 -43.40
N GLU A 327 -26.10 -18.17 -44.46
CA GLU A 327 -25.05 -19.20 -44.47
C GLU A 327 -23.77 -18.77 -43.74
N LYS A 328 -23.24 -19.66 -42.90
CA LYS A 328 -21.97 -19.50 -42.17
C LYS A 328 -21.75 -18.13 -41.50
N SER A 329 -22.85 -17.46 -41.11
CA SER A 329 -22.84 -16.10 -40.58
C SER A 329 -23.40 -16.01 -39.15
N ASN A 330 -23.43 -14.81 -38.59
CA ASN A 330 -24.05 -14.55 -37.29
C ASN A 330 -24.86 -13.24 -37.31
N ARG A 331 -25.84 -13.16 -36.42
CA ARG A 331 -26.64 -11.97 -36.13
C ARG A 331 -26.79 -11.81 -34.63
N THR A 332 -27.10 -10.60 -34.18
CA THR A 332 -27.26 -10.27 -32.76
C THR A 332 -28.74 -10.25 -32.39
N LEU A 333 -29.07 -10.83 -31.24
CA LEU A 333 -30.32 -10.70 -30.51
C LEU A 333 -30.10 -9.65 -29.40
N GLU A 334 -30.74 -8.49 -29.53
CA GLU A 334 -30.59 -7.39 -28.58
C GLU A 334 -31.61 -7.53 -27.45
N LEU A 335 -31.12 -7.59 -26.22
CA LEU A 335 -31.90 -7.76 -25.00
C LEU A 335 -31.80 -6.50 -24.14
N ARG A 336 -32.94 -5.96 -23.71
CA ARG A 336 -33.03 -4.86 -22.76
C ARG A 336 -33.36 -5.36 -21.38
N VAL A 337 -32.42 -5.20 -20.45
CA VAL A 337 -32.61 -5.45 -19.03
C VAL A 337 -33.10 -4.17 -18.35
N VAL A 338 -34.22 -4.27 -17.64
CA VAL A 338 -34.80 -3.16 -16.87
C VAL A 338 -34.89 -3.58 -15.41
N ALA A 339 -34.18 -2.88 -14.54
CA ALA A 339 -34.24 -3.05 -13.09
C ALA A 339 -34.95 -1.84 -12.45
N PRO A 340 -35.96 -2.04 -11.59
CA PRO A 340 -36.57 -0.93 -10.86
C PRO A 340 -35.59 -0.39 -9.81
N TYR A 341 -35.75 0.87 -9.42
CA TYR A 341 -34.84 1.54 -8.47
C TYR A 341 -34.81 0.89 -7.08
N ASN A 342 -35.80 0.06 -6.73
CA ASN A 342 -35.90 -0.65 -5.47
C ASN A 342 -35.53 -2.14 -5.59
N ALA A 343 -34.96 -2.58 -6.72
CA ALA A 343 -34.49 -3.95 -6.88
C ALA A 343 -33.46 -4.28 -5.79
N PRO A 344 -33.60 -5.39 -5.03
CA PRO A 344 -32.65 -5.77 -4.00
C PRO A 344 -31.25 -6.03 -4.58
N GLU A 345 -30.21 -5.68 -3.82
CA GLU A 345 -28.84 -6.08 -4.15
C GLU A 345 -28.72 -7.61 -4.21
N GLY A 346 -27.98 -8.12 -5.21
CA GLY A 346 -27.80 -9.55 -5.39
C GLY A 346 -27.65 -9.99 -6.84
N THR A 347 -27.55 -11.30 -7.04
CA THR A 347 -27.42 -11.93 -8.36
C THR A 347 -28.74 -12.56 -8.78
N TYR A 348 -29.19 -12.24 -9.99
CA TYR A 348 -30.43 -12.69 -10.59
C TYR A 348 -30.14 -13.43 -11.89
N TYR A 349 -30.99 -14.40 -12.23
CA TYR A 349 -30.76 -15.31 -13.35
C TYR A 349 -31.99 -15.32 -14.28
N GLY A 350 -31.83 -14.76 -15.47
CA GLY A 350 -32.82 -14.86 -16.54
C GLY A 350 -32.40 -15.91 -17.58
N LYS A 351 -33.35 -16.38 -18.37
CA LYS A 351 -33.07 -17.26 -19.51
C LYS A 351 -33.79 -16.78 -20.75
N VAL A 352 -33.07 -16.81 -21.86
CA VAL A 352 -33.60 -16.50 -23.20
C VAL A 352 -33.50 -17.75 -24.05
N TYR A 353 -34.63 -18.19 -24.59
CA TYR A 353 -34.72 -19.35 -25.47
C TYR A 353 -34.65 -18.92 -26.93
N VAL A 354 -33.77 -19.57 -27.69
CA VAL A 354 -33.58 -19.39 -29.12
C VAL A 354 -33.98 -20.68 -29.82
N ASP A 355 -35.01 -20.59 -30.65
CA ASP A 355 -35.52 -21.70 -31.45
C ASP A 355 -35.21 -21.45 -32.93
N ALA A 356 -34.44 -22.36 -33.52
CA ALA A 356 -34.09 -22.35 -34.93
C ALA A 356 -34.77 -23.47 -35.74
N GLY A 357 -35.85 -24.06 -35.20
CA GLY A 357 -36.58 -25.16 -35.84
C GLY A 357 -35.72 -26.42 -35.97
N ASP A 358 -35.70 -27.01 -37.16
CA ASP A 358 -34.92 -28.23 -37.44
C ASP A 358 -33.39 -28.02 -37.30
N ALA A 359 -32.92 -26.77 -37.30
CA ALA A 359 -31.52 -26.41 -37.08
C ALA A 359 -31.08 -26.53 -35.61
N GLY A 360 -32.02 -26.81 -34.70
CA GLY A 360 -31.80 -26.95 -33.26
C GLY A 360 -32.38 -25.81 -32.44
N SER A 361 -32.24 -25.93 -31.13
CA SER A 361 -32.63 -24.88 -30.18
C SER A 361 -31.68 -24.83 -29.00
N GLY A 362 -31.64 -23.70 -28.30
CA GLY A 362 -30.75 -23.48 -27.17
C GLY A 362 -31.29 -22.44 -26.21
N THR A 363 -30.73 -22.42 -25.01
CA THR A 363 -31.06 -21.42 -23.98
C THR A 363 -29.79 -20.68 -23.59
N VAL A 364 -29.90 -19.36 -23.45
CA VAL A 364 -28.84 -18.49 -22.94
C VAL A 364 -29.18 -18.10 -21.51
N GLU A 365 -28.24 -18.31 -20.59
CA GLU A 365 -28.38 -17.81 -19.23
C GLU A 365 -27.84 -16.38 -19.15
N ILE A 366 -28.69 -15.47 -18.65
CA ILE A 366 -28.35 -14.06 -18.43
C ILE A 366 -28.19 -13.84 -16.94
N THR A 367 -26.95 -13.63 -16.49
CA THR A 367 -26.63 -13.34 -15.09
C THR A 367 -26.61 -11.83 -14.88
N ILE A 368 -27.49 -11.32 -14.02
CA ILE A 368 -27.62 -9.89 -13.71
C ILE A 368 -27.21 -9.66 -12.26
N VAL A 369 -26.20 -8.83 -12.04
CA VAL A 369 -25.74 -8.47 -10.70
C VAL A 369 -26.17 -7.04 -10.39
N ILE A 370 -27.08 -6.87 -9.44
CA ILE A 370 -27.47 -5.56 -8.91
C ILE A 370 -26.50 -5.21 -7.79
N LYS A 371 -25.87 -4.03 -7.87
CA LYS A 371 -24.97 -3.48 -6.84
C LYS A 371 -25.53 -2.16 -6.32
N TRP A 372 -25.68 -2.05 -5.01
CA TRP A 372 -26.09 -0.81 -4.38
C TRP A 372 -24.87 0.07 -4.07
N PRO A 373 -24.89 1.37 -4.40
CA PRO A 373 -23.86 2.29 -3.98
C PRO A 373 -23.99 2.56 -2.48
N VAL A 374 -22.86 2.85 -1.85
CA VAL A 374 -22.80 3.39 -0.50
C VAL A 374 -21.80 4.53 -0.50
N ASP A 375 -22.20 5.69 0.02
CA ASP A 375 -21.34 6.87 0.16
C ASP A 375 -21.89 7.78 1.26
N PHE A 376 -21.06 8.70 1.76
CA PHE A 376 -21.46 9.68 2.77
C PHE A 376 -20.91 11.07 2.51
N SER A 377 -21.63 12.11 2.91
CA SER A 377 -21.13 13.49 2.98
C SER A 377 -20.70 13.82 4.40
N ILE A 378 -19.70 14.69 4.54
CA ILE A 378 -19.20 15.20 5.81
C ILE A 378 -19.50 16.70 5.90
N ALA A 379 -19.98 17.16 7.05
CA ALA A 379 -20.09 18.58 7.36
C ALA A 379 -19.62 18.87 8.80
N PRO A 380 -18.78 19.90 9.03
CA PRO A 380 -18.09 20.73 8.04
C PRO A 380 -16.94 20.00 7.32
N THR A 381 -16.51 20.52 6.17
CA THR A 381 -15.37 19.98 5.38
C THR A 381 -14.01 20.54 5.80
N SER A 382 -14.01 21.53 6.69
CA SER A 382 -12.82 22.12 7.30
C SER A 382 -13.11 22.52 8.74
N ILE A 383 -12.14 22.32 9.63
CA ILE A 383 -12.22 22.66 11.05
C ILE A 383 -11.02 23.53 11.38
N ASP A 384 -11.28 24.65 12.03
CA ASP A 384 -10.24 25.46 12.65
C ASP A 384 -10.48 25.45 14.17
N PHE A 385 -9.56 24.85 14.91
CA PHE A 385 -9.60 24.87 16.38
C PHE A 385 -9.14 26.22 16.95
N GLY A 386 -8.61 27.10 16.10
CA GLY A 386 -8.01 28.37 16.50
C GLY A 386 -6.78 28.15 17.39
N SER A 387 -6.51 29.12 18.27
CA SER A 387 -5.44 29.05 19.26
C SER A 387 -5.72 27.99 20.32
N ILE A 388 -4.75 27.13 20.59
CA ILE A 388 -4.73 26.20 21.70
C ILE A 388 -3.67 26.71 22.68
N GLU A 389 -4.16 27.20 23.82
CA GLU A 389 -3.36 27.92 24.79
C GLU A 389 -2.79 26.98 25.86
N LEU A 390 -1.64 27.35 26.42
CA LEU A 390 -1.02 26.62 27.53
C LEU A 390 -1.68 27.01 28.86
N GLU A 391 -2.30 26.04 29.54
CA GLU A 391 -2.85 26.17 30.90
C GLU A 391 -1.94 25.54 31.96
N GLU A 392 -2.32 25.65 33.24
CA GLU A 392 -1.54 25.15 34.39
C GLU A 392 -1.23 23.64 34.33
N ARG A 393 -2.08 22.85 33.65
CA ARG A 393 -1.94 21.38 33.56
C ARG A 393 -1.58 20.88 32.16
N GLY A 394 -1.18 21.77 31.25
CA GLY A 394 -0.89 21.47 29.85
C GLY A 394 -1.74 22.29 28.89
N TYR A 395 -1.69 21.94 27.61
CA TYR A 395 -2.46 22.65 26.59
C TYR A 395 -3.96 22.39 26.74
N GLU A 396 -4.76 23.41 26.41
CA GLU A 396 -6.22 23.32 26.32
C GLU A 396 -6.62 22.18 25.38
N THR A 397 -7.72 21.52 25.73
CA THR A 397 -8.35 20.51 24.89
C THR A 397 -9.59 21.09 24.24
N LYS A 398 -9.63 21.10 22.89
CA LYS A 398 -10.80 21.54 22.13
C LYS A 398 -11.47 20.37 21.41
N GLN A 399 -12.78 20.51 21.19
CA GLN A 399 -13.59 19.51 20.50
C GLN A 399 -14.59 20.14 19.55
N VAL A 400 -14.82 19.49 18.40
CA VAL A 400 -15.78 19.92 17.38
C VAL A 400 -16.57 18.70 16.93
N GLU A 401 -17.88 18.88 16.79
CA GLU A 401 -18.77 17.86 16.24
C GLU A 401 -18.80 17.93 14.71
N ILE A 402 -18.54 16.80 14.06
CA ILE A 402 -18.76 16.62 12.63
C ILE A 402 -19.97 15.73 12.39
N THR A 403 -20.76 16.07 11.38
CA THR A 403 -21.92 15.27 10.95
C THR A 403 -21.56 14.49 9.70
N ILE A 404 -21.76 13.18 9.75
CA ILE A 404 -21.58 12.27 8.61
C ILE A 404 -22.97 11.79 8.19
N THR A 405 -23.32 11.97 6.92
CA THR A 405 -24.65 11.66 6.38
C THR A 405 -24.57 10.71 5.21
N GLU A 406 -25.31 9.60 5.25
CA GLU A 406 -25.39 8.65 4.13
C GLU A 406 -26.17 9.27 2.96
N THR A 407 -25.67 9.11 1.72
CA THR A 407 -26.13 9.90 0.57
C THR A 407 -27.08 9.15 -0.37
N TYR A 408 -27.01 7.84 -0.46
CA TYR A 408 -27.66 7.05 -1.51
C TYR A 408 -28.97 6.36 -1.07
N LEU A 409 -29.27 6.30 0.23
CA LEU A 409 -30.50 5.75 0.81
C LEU A 409 -30.71 4.24 0.58
N TYR A 410 -29.66 3.51 0.16
CA TYR A 410 -29.72 2.08 -0.13
C TYR A 410 -29.19 1.21 1.02
N LYS A 411 -27.98 1.51 1.51
CA LYS A 411 -27.24 0.66 2.44
C LYS A 411 -26.56 1.50 3.52
N SER A 412 -26.48 0.96 4.74
CA SER A 412 -25.82 1.65 5.85
C SER A 412 -24.31 1.80 5.62
N VAL A 413 -23.74 2.92 6.05
CA VAL A 413 -22.28 3.11 6.12
C VAL A 413 -21.75 2.38 7.35
N ARG A 414 -20.77 1.49 7.17
CA ARG A 414 -20.23 0.62 8.22
C ARG A 414 -18.73 0.74 8.35
N ASN A 415 -18.21 0.47 9.55
CA ASN A 415 -16.78 0.45 9.86
C ASN A 415 -16.09 1.77 9.47
N LEU A 416 -16.60 2.89 9.98
CA LEU A 416 -15.90 4.16 9.84
C LEU A 416 -14.48 4.04 10.41
N ARG A 417 -13.53 4.59 9.67
CA ARG A 417 -12.11 4.60 10.01
C ARG A 417 -11.62 6.02 9.89
N PHE A 418 -10.92 6.45 10.93
CA PHE A 418 -10.28 7.75 10.99
C PHE A 418 -8.78 7.55 10.92
N SER A 419 -8.11 8.31 10.06
CA SER A 419 -6.65 8.36 10.01
C SER A 419 -6.16 9.75 9.67
N THR A 420 -5.10 10.18 10.32
CA THR A 420 -4.50 11.50 10.07
C THR A 420 -3.34 11.35 9.11
N THR A 421 -3.24 12.25 8.14
CA THR A 421 -2.06 12.43 7.28
C THR A 421 -1.69 13.91 7.27
N GLY A 422 -0.41 14.25 7.40
CA GLY A 422 0.02 15.66 7.48
C GLY A 422 1.35 15.80 8.21
N GLU A 423 1.61 17.01 8.71
CA GLU A 423 2.79 17.31 9.54
C GLU A 423 2.87 16.44 10.81
N GLU A 424 3.99 16.56 11.52
CA GLU A 424 4.28 15.87 12.79
C GLU A 424 3.10 15.94 13.78
N TYR A 425 3.03 14.96 14.69
CA TYR A 425 2.07 14.91 15.80
C TYR A 425 0.58 14.70 15.46
N GLY A 426 0.28 13.99 14.36
CA GLY A 426 -1.11 13.61 14.02
C GLY A 426 -1.85 12.75 15.08
N ASN A 427 -1.14 12.27 16.11
CA ASN A 427 -1.69 11.56 17.27
C ASN A 427 -2.42 12.48 18.28
N TRP A 428 -2.31 13.80 18.15
CA TRP A 428 -3.09 14.75 18.95
C TRP A 428 -4.58 14.76 18.58
N LEU A 429 -4.92 14.36 17.36
CA LEU A 429 -6.30 14.31 16.86
C LEU A 429 -6.95 12.96 17.17
N LYS A 430 -8.04 12.98 17.94
CA LYS A 430 -8.81 11.79 18.33
C LYS A 430 -10.25 11.93 17.88
N ALA A 431 -10.80 10.86 17.30
CA ALA A 431 -12.21 10.77 16.96
C ALA A 431 -12.91 9.86 17.98
N GLU A 432 -14.01 10.35 18.53
CA GLU A 432 -14.90 9.61 19.41
C GLU A 432 -16.25 9.41 18.70
N GLN A 433 -16.68 8.15 18.61
CA GLN A 433 -17.97 7.77 18.04
C GLN A 433 -18.69 6.79 18.97
N ASP A 434 -20.01 6.92 19.07
CA ASP A 434 -20.88 6.09 19.92
C ASP A 434 -21.80 5.14 19.13
N PHE A 435 -21.62 5.08 17.80
CA PHE A 435 -22.43 4.30 16.88
C PHE A 435 -21.57 3.31 16.07
N ALA A 436 -22.20 2.22 15.61
CA ALA A 436 -21.54 1.19 14.80
C ALA A 436 -21.75 1.37 13.28
N GLU A 437 -22.88 1.98 12.89
CA GLU A 437 -23.24 2.23 11.49
C GLU A 437 -24.12 3.48 11.35
N ILE A 438 -24.13 4.06 10.15
CA ILE A 438 -25.03 5.16 9.75
C ILE A 438 -26.11 4.55 8.85
N PRO A 439 -27.38 4.46 9.29
CA PRO A 439 -28.46 3.92 8.47
C PRO A 439 -28.68 4.73 7.17
N PRO A 440 -29.33 4.13 6.15
CA PRO A 440 -29.54 4.82 4.88
C PRO A 440 -30.37 6.10 5.05
N GLY A 441 -29.84 7.23 4.58
CA GLY A 441 -30.44 8.56 4.71
C GLY A 441 -30.39 9.21 6.08
N GLU A 442 -29.79 8.55 7.08
CA GLU A 442 -29.57 9.15 8.38
C GLU A 442 -28.22 9.86 8.46
N SER A 443 -28.11 10.72 9.46
CA SER A 443 -26.87 11.37 9.85
C SER A 443 -26.45 10.91 11.25
N ARG A 444 -25.14 10.82 11.48
CA ARG A 444 -24.55 10.58 12.81
C ARG A 444 -23.45 11.60 13.08
N THR A 445 -23.28 11.92 14.36
CA THR A 445 -22.29 12.90 14.80
C THR A 445 -21.06 12.18 15.36
N VAL A 446 -19.88 12.65 14.99
CA VAL A 446 -18.59 12.20 15.53
C VAL A 446 -17.94 13.40 16.19
N THR A 447 -17.41 13.22 17.40
CA THR A 447 -16.67 14.26 18.11
C THR A 447 -15.20 14.15 17.75
N LEU A 448 -14.65 15.18 17.12
CA LEU A 448 -13.22 15.32 16.90
C LEU A 448 -12.61 16.16 18.00
N LYS A 449 -11.57 15.64 18.64
CA LYS A 449 -10.88 16.23 19.78
C LYS A 449 -9.42 16.44 19.44
N ILE A 450 -8.88 17.59 19.85
CA ILE A 450 -7.45 17.90 19.75
C ILE A 450 -6.84 18.01 21.16
N GLU A 451 -5.79 17.23 21.40
CA GLU A 451 -5.05 17.17 22.67
C GLU A 451 -3.54 17.26 22.42
N PRO A 452 -2.97 18.48 22.31
CA PRO A 452 -1.54 18.64 22.15
C PRO A 452 -0.77 18.26 23.42
N GLY A 453 0.38 17.63 23.25
CA GLY A 453 1.31 17.33 24.34
C GLY A 453 2.25 18.50 24.66
N LEU A 454 2.96 18.41 25.78
CA LEU A 454 3.93 19.45 26.19
C LEU A 454 5.15 19.54 25.25
N GLU A 455 5.35 18.53 24.39
CA GLU A 455 6.33 18.54 23.31
C GLU A 455 5.95 19.48 22.14
N ALA A 456 4.74 20.05 22.14
CA ALA A 456 4.26 20.90 21.06
C ALA A 456 5.11 22.17 20.91
N VAL A 457 5.61 22.39 19.70
CA VAL A 457 6.34 23.61 19.33
C VAL A 457 5.34 24.72 18.96
N PRO A 458 5.49 25.94 19.48
CA PRO A 458 4.65 27.08 19.10
C PRO A 458 4.72 27.43 17.61
N LYS A 459 3.64 27.15 16.88
CA LYS A 459 3.41 27.48 15.46
C LYS A 459 1.98 27.13 15.05
N ASP A 460 1.64 27.43 13.79
CA ASP A 460 0.44 26.93 13.15
C ASP A 460 0.65 25.48 12.67
N TYR A 461 -0.34 24.62 12.90
CA TYR A 461 -0.37 23.23 12.49
C TYR A 461 -1.54 22.99 11.54
N ALA A 462 -1.28 22.18 10.51
CA ALA A 462 -2.28 21.76 9.55
C ALA A 462 -2.21 20.24 9.35
N TRP A 463 -3.37 19.60 9.42
CA TRP A 463 -3.54 18.16 9.16
C TRP A 463 -4.63 17.92 8.13
N THR A 464 -4.48 16.83 7.38
CA THR A 464 -5.55 16.25 6.57
C THR A 464 -6.11 15.04 7.30
N TYR A 465 -7.35 15.14 7.76
CA TYR A 465 -8.03 14.07 8.47
C TYR A 465 -8.84 13.23 7.49
N ASN A 466 -8.48 11.96 7.36
CA ASN A 466 -9.10 11.02 6.43
C ASN A 466 -10.19 10.23 7.16
N ILE A 467 -11.38 10.27 6.60
CA ILE A 467 -12.54 9.50 7.07
C ILE A 467 -12.92 8.53 5.95
N GLY A 468 -12.72 7.24 6.17
CA GLY A 468 -13.12 6.17 5.25
C GLY A 468 -14.14 5.25 5.89
N ALA A 469 -14.75 4.39 5.08
CA ALA A 469 -15.61 3.32 5.57
C ALA A 469 -15.39 2.05 4.75
N TYR A 470 -16.09 0.97 5.12
CA TYR A 470 -16.12 -0.22 4.26
C TYR A 470 -16.75 0.11 2.91
N GLU A 471 -16.09 -0.27 1.81
CA GLU A 471 -16.53 0.00 0.42
C GLU A 471 -16.50 1.48 -0.02
N ILE A 472 -16.03 2.40 0.83
CA ILE A 472 -16.01 3.86 0.55
C ILE A 472 -14.57 4.38 0.63
N ALA A 473 -14.13 5.06 -0.42
CA ALA A 473 -12.84 5.74 -0.43
C ALA A 473 -12.78 6.82 0.66
N ALA A 474 -11.60 7.04 1.23
CA ALA A 474 -11.43 8.04 2.27
C ALA A 474 -11.75 9.45 1.75
N LYS A 475 -12.58 10.17 2.51
CA LYS A 475 -12.87 11.60 2.32
C LYS A 475 -12.03 12.41 3.29
N HIS A 476 -11.75 13.66 2.93
CA HIS A 476 -10.78 14.49 3.64
C HIS A 476 -11.44 15.68 4.32
N ILE A 477 -11.02 15.96 5.55
CA ILE A 477 -11.29 17.21 6.26
C ILE A 477 -9.96 17.93 6.48
N ALA A 478 -9.91 19.21 6.16
CA ALA A 478 -8.76 20.05 6.53
C ALA A 478 -8.91 20.48 8.00
N ILE A 479 -7.89 20.25 8.82
CA ILE A 479 -7.88 20.63 10.23
C ILE A 479 -6.71 21.57 10.48
N THR A 480 -6.98 22.73 11.07
CA THR A 480 -5.96 23.69 11.51
C THR A 480 -6.06 23.95 13.02
N ALA A 481 -4.91 24.21 13.64
CA ALA A 481 -4.82 24.68 15.01
C ALA A 481 -3.51 25.46 15.21
N LYS A 482 -3.50 26.41 16.14
CA LYS A 482 -2.33 27.22 16.47
C LYS A 482 -1.90 26.95 17.90
N ILE A 483 -0.66 26.49 18.11
CA ILE A 483 -0.15 26.23 19.46
C ILE A 483 0.44 27.50 20.04
N VAL A 484 -0.08 27.91 21.20
CA VAL A 484 0.35 29.13 21.92
C VAL A 484 0.89 28.75 23.30
N PRO A 485 2.16 29.02 23.62
CA PRO A 485 2.83 28.64 24.87
C PRO A 485 2.45 29.51 26.08
N LEU A 486 1.35 30.27 25.99
CA LEU A 486 0.85 31.11 27.07
C LEU A 486 -0.68 31.15 27.03
N ASN A 487 -1.30 31.41 28.17
CA ASN A 487 -2.74 31.68 28.24
C ASN A 487 -3.00 33.16 27.94
N ILE A 488 -3.37 33.45 26.69
CA ILE A 488 -3.56 34.83 26.18
C ILE A 488 -4.71 35.47 26.94
N THR A 489 -5.82 34.75 27.10
CA THR A 489 -7.02 35.27 27.75
C THR A 489 -6.73 35.70 29.19
N LYS A 490 -6.09 34.83 29.99
CA LYS A 490 -5.69 35.11 31.37
C LYS A 490 -4.66 36.23 31.46
N ALA A 491 -3.76 36.34 30.48
CA ALA A 491 -2.78 37.43 30.44
C ALA A 491 -3.44 38.77 30.14
N ILE A 492 -4.38 38.84 29.19
CA ILE A 492 -5.18 40.04 28.90
C ILE A 492 -5.99 40.45 30.13
N ASP A 493 -6.72 39.52 30.75
CA ASP A 493 -7.49 39.77 31.97
C ASP A 493 -6.59 40.28 33.12
N GLY A 494 -5.40 39.68 33.27
CA GLY A 494 -4.40 40.09 34.24
C GLY A 494 -3.94 41.53 34.00
N LEU A 495 -3.60 41.90 32.77
CA LEU A 495 -3.19 43.26 32.42
C LEU A 495 -4.32 44.28 32.68
N GLN A 496 -5.55 43.94 32.28
CA GLN A 496 -6.71 44.82 32.45
C GLN A 496 -7.08 45.02 33.92
N SER A 497 -6.84 44.03 34.78
CA SER A 497 -7.14 44.12 36.22
C SER A 497 -6.41 45.28 36.92
N PHE A 498 -5.25 45.69 36.40
CA PHE A 498 -4.46 46.79 36.95
C PHE A 498 -5.10 48.17 36.74
N ARG A 499 -6.06 48.33 35.81
CA ARG A 499 -6.78 49.61 35.62
C ARG A 499 -7.60 50.04 36.84
N GLY A 500 -7.86 49.12 37.78
CA GLY A 500 -8.58 49.38 39.03
C GLY A 500 -7.69 49.62 40.25
N THR A 501 -6.36 49.70 40.09
CA THR A 501 -5.43 49.68 41.23
C THR A 501 -4.81 51.05 41.53
N PRO A 502 -4.19 51.23 42.72
CA PRO A 502 -3.47 52.47 43.05
C PRO A 502 -2.37 52.84 42.06
N LEU A 503 -1.67 51.85 41.49
CA LEU A 503 -0.67 52.07 40.44
C LEU A 503 -1.24 52.88 39.27
N TYR A 504 -2.40 52.45 38.75
CA TYR A 504 -3.03 53.12 37.62
C TYR A 504 -3.48 54.55 37.94
N THR A 505 -4.02 54.73 39.15
CA THR A 505 -4.54 56.02 39.60
C THR A 505 -3.41 57.03 39.82
N ASN A 506 -2.31 56.59 40.43
CA ASN A 506 -1.18 57.45 40.79
C ASN A 506 -0.20 57.66 39.62
N TYR A 507 -0.09 56.67 38.72
CA TYR A 507 0.84 56.68 37.58
C TYR A 507 0.10 56.29 36.29
N PRO A 508 -0.58 57.25 35.63
CA PRO A 508 -1.31 57.00 34.38
C PRO A 508 -0.44 56.48 33.23
N SER A 509 0.89 56.63 33.31
CA SER A 509 1.85 56.03 32.40
C SER A 509 1.73 54.50 32.31
N SER A 510 1.27 53.86 33.38
CA SER A 510 0.97 52.41 33.39
C SER A 510 -0.11 51.99 32.39
N GLU A 511 -1.01 52.88 31.94
CA GLU A 511 -1.98 52.56 30.88
C GLU A 511 -1.29 52.20 29.57
N SER A 512 -0.18 52.86 29.24
CA SER A 512 0.56 52.58 28.01
C SER A 512 1.21 51.18 28.08
N ILE A 513 1.67 50.74 29.24
CA ILE A 513 2.13 49.35 29.46
C ILE A 513 0.98 48.37 29.23
N ILE A 514 -0.18 48.61 29.86
CA ILE A 514 -1.36 47.75 29.79
C ILE A 514 -1.90 47.67 28.35
N ALA A 515 -2.12 48.81 27.70
CA ALA A 515 -2.69 48.89 26.37
C ALA A 515 -1.79 48.25 25.31
N ASN A 516 -0.48 48.50 25.36
CA ASN A 516 0.46 47.86 24.44
C ASN A 516 0.60 46.37 24.71
N GLY A 517 0.53 45.92 25.98
CA GLY A 517 0.52 44.49 26.33
C GLY A 517 -0.70 43.77 25.77
N VAL A 518 -1.89 44.35 25.90
CA VAL A 518 -3.14 43.79 25.34
C VAL A 518 -3.08 43.77 23.81
N ALA A 519 -2.70 44.89 23.17
CA ALA A 519 -2.61 44.97 21.71
C ALA A 519 -1.57 43.98 21.14
N MET A 520 -0.45 43.78 21.85
CA MET A 520 0.55 42.78 21.48
C MET A 520 -0.03 41.37 21.52
N LEU A 521 -0.76 41.02 22.58
CA LEU A 521 -1.41 39.71 22.74
C LEU A 521 -2.50 39.46 21.67
N GLU A 522 -3.28 40.46 21.30
CA GLU A 522 -4.25 40.38 20.20
C GLU A 522 -3.57 40.15 18.82
N VAL A 523 -2.42 40.78 18.59
CA VAL A 523 -1.62 40.52 17.37
C VAL A 523 -1.01 39.13 17.39
N VAL A 524 -0.53 38.67 18.56
CA VAL A 524 -0.02 37.31 18.74
C VAL A 524 -1.10 36.27 18.42
N GLU A 525 -2.36 36.51 18.79
CA GLU A 525 -3.47 35.62 18.47
C GLU A 525 -3.75 35.58 16.96
N SER A 526 -3.76 36.75 16.30
CA SER A 526 -4.18 36.91 14.91
C SER A 526 -3.09 36.71 13.85
N SER A 527 -1.81 36.64 14.23
CA SER A 527 -0.67 36.61 13.29
C SER A 527 0.18 35.35 13.42
N GLU A 528 0.85 34.94 12.34
CA GLU A 528 1.87 33.88 12.38
C GLU A 528 3.15 34.42 13.05
N ILE A 529 3.64 33.69 14.06
CA ILE A 529 4.76 34.11 14.91
C ILE A 529 5.93 33.13 14.75
N GLY A 530 7.13 33.66 14.54
CA GLY A 530 8.35 32.87 14.43
C GLY A 530 8.75 32.21 15.76
N THR A 531 9.44 31.08 15.68
CA THR A 531 9.87 30.30 16.87
C THR A 531 10.78 31.09 17.82
N GLU A 532 11.64 31.97 17.31
CA GLU A 532 12.49 32.84 18.14
C GLU A 532 11.68 33.87 18.94
N ASP A 533 10.62 34.43 18.33
CA ASP A 533 9.75 35.40 19.00
C ASP A 533 8.92 34.71 20.07
N TRP A 534 8.44 33.49 19.81
CA TRP A 534 7.71 32.67 20.79
C TRP A 534 8.51 32.35 22.05
N ALA A 535 9.84 32.30 21.99
CA ALA A 535 10.67 32.11 23.18
C ALA A 535 10.69 33.36 24.08
N LYS A 536 10.51 34.55 23.50
CA LYS A 536 10.60 35.84 24.19
C LYS A 536 9.24 36.35 24.68
N ILE A 537 8.17 36.14 23.90
CA ILE A 537 6.83 36.68 24.18
C ILE A 537 6.29 36.26 25.57
N PRO A 538 6.31 34.97 25.98
CA PRO A 538 5.82 34.56 27.30
C PRO A 538 6.65 35.17 28.44
N VAL A 539 7.97 35.30 28.24
CA VAL A 539 8.88 35.92 29.21
C VAL A 539 8.58 37.41 29.35
N LEU A 540 8.37 38.10 28.22
CA LEU A 540 8.02 39.52 28.19
C LEU A 540 6.65 39.79 28.84
N MET A 541 5.64 38.97 28.59
CA MET A 541 4.31 39.11 29.18
C MET A 541 4.26 38.74 30.66
N THR A 542 4.95 37.68 31.07
CA THR A 542 5.11 37.34 32.49
C THR A 542 5.88 38.44 33.22
N GLY A 543 6.95 38.96 32.62
CA GLY A 543 7.71 40.09 33.14
C GLY A 543 6.87 41.36 33.26
N THR A 544 6.00 41.65 32.29
CA THR A 544 5.09 42.80 32.31
C THR A 544 4.06 42.69 33.44
N LEU A 545 3.43 41.52 33.61
CA LEU A 545 2.49 41.28 34.72
C LEU A 545 3.20 41.34 36.08
N SER A 546 4.38 40.75 36.20
CA SER A 546 5.22 40.79 37.40
C SER A 546 5.62 42.22 37.76
N LEU A 547 5.97 43.03 36.75
CA LEU A 547 6.28 44.44 36.93
C LEU A 547 5.09 45.21 37.50
N LEU A 548 3.93 45.13 36.85
CA LEU A 548 2.73 45.83 37.27
C LEU A 548 2.30 45.41 38.69
N SER A 549 2.37 44.11 39.00
CA SER A 549 2.12 43.59 40.35
C SER A 549 3.09 44.18 41.36
N SER A 550 4.40 44.10 41.08
CA SER A 550 5.45 44.55 41.99
C SER A 550 5.41 46.06 42.26
N LEU A 551 5.14 46.87 41.24
CA LEU A 551 4.94 48.31 41.40
C LEU A 551 3.70 48.62 42.23
N ASN A 552 2.60 47.92 41.95
CA ASN A 552 1.36 48.10 42.70
C ASN A 552 1.52 47.69 44.17
N ASP A 553 2.14 46.55 44.44
CA ASP A 553 2.40 46.05 45.78
C ASP A 553 3.35 46.98 46.53
N GLY A 554 4.35 47.57 45.86
CA GLY A 554 5.19 48.62 46.42
C GLY A 554 4.37 49.79 46.96
N ILE A 555 3.45 50.32 46.15
CA ILE A 555 2.56 51.44 46.54
C ILE A 555 1.64 51.02 47.69
N VAL A 556 1.01 49.86 47.61
CA VAL A 556 0.09 49.36 48.65
C VAL A 556 0.81 49.14 49.98
N PHE A 557 2.03 48.59 49.96
CA PHE A 557 2.83 48.40 51.16
C PHE A 557 3.30 49.72 51.75
N THR A 558 3.65 50.72 50.93
CA THR A 558 3.92 52.08 51.41
C THR A 558 2.69 52.69 52.09
N GLU A 559 1.50 52.60 51.48
CA GLU A 559 0.24 53.09 52.07
C GLU A 559 -0.10 52.39 53.40
N ALA A 560 0.29 51.12 53.55
CA ALA A 560 0.15 50.35 54.78
C ALA A 560 1.30 50.55 55.79
N ALA A 561 2.22 51.49 55.54
CA ALA A 561 3.43 51.76 56.34
C ALA A 561 4.38 50.55 56.52
N ASN A 562 4.32 49.55 55.62
CA ASN A 562 5.25 48.41 55.58
C ASN A 562 6.36 48.65 54.56
N TYR A 563 7.25 49.59 54.88
CA TYR A 563 8.28 50.09 53.96
C TYR A 563 9.31 49.03 53.54
N GLY A 564 9.63 48.07 54.41
CA GLY A 564 10.55 46.98 54.07
C GLY A 564 10.01 46.13 52.92
N SER A 565 8.76 45.67 53.03
CA SER A 565 8.10 44.93 51.95
C SER A 565 7.86 45.80 50.70
N ALA A 566 7.61 47.10 50.87
CA ALA A 566 7.50 48.02 49.74
C ALA A 566 8.79 48.05 48.91
N VAL A 567 9.95 48.21 49.56
CA VAL A 567 11.26 48.23 48.88
C VAL A 567 11.61 46.89 48.25
N GLU A 568 11.27 45.76 48.89
CA GLU A 568 11.46 44.43 48.30
C GLU A 568 10.64 44.25 47.01
N SER A 569 9.37 44.66 47.02
CA SER A 569 8.52 44.65 45.83
C SER A 569 9.06 45.58 44.74
N LEU A 570 9.50 46.79 45.08
CA LEU A 570 10.07 47.74 44.10
C LEU A 570 11.42 47.30 43.52
N SER A 571 12.21 46.54 44.29
CA SER A 571 13.41 45.86 43.78
C SER A 571 13.04 44.80 42.75
N SER A 572 12.00 44.01 43.03
CA SER A 572 11.45 43.00 42.11
C SER A 572 10.87 43.64 40.83
N ALA A 573 10.27 44.83 40.95
CA ALA A 573 9.83 45.63 39.81
C ALA A 573 11.02 46.00 38.90
N SER A 574 12.14 46.45 39.47
CA SER A 574 13.35 46.80 38.71
C SER A 574 13.93 45.60 37.94
N VAL A 575 13.92 44.41 38.54
CA VAL A 575 14.32 43.16 37.87
C VAL A 575 13.36 42.82 36.72
N SER A 576 12.06 43.03 36.92
CA SER A 576 11.04 42.81 35.89
C SER A 576 11.22 43.80 34.72
N THR A 577 11.54 45.07 34.98
CA THR A 577 11.87 46.07 33.94
C THR A 577 13.04 45.60 33.07
N ALA A 578 14.16 45.17 33.68
CA ALA A 578 15.31 44.66 32.93
C ALA A 578 14.99 43.39 32.12
N THR A 579 14.11 42.54 32.65
CA THR A 579 13.64 41.33 31.94
C THR A 579 12.83 41.68 30.70
N ILE A 580 11.95 42.69 30.79
CA ILE A 580 11.17 43.20 29.66
C ILE A 580 12.11 43.77 28.58
N GLU A 581 13.06 44.61 28.97
CA GLU A 581 14.03 45.22 28.04
C GLU A 581 14.79 44.15 27.24
N SER A 582 15.37 43.16 27.94
CA SER A 582 16.14 42.07 27.33
C SER A 582 15.33 41.21 26.34
N ASN A 583 14.00 41.17 26.47
CA ASN A 583 13.10 40.38 25.63
C ASN A 583 12.26 41.22 24.65
N SER A 584 12.50 42.53 24.58
CA SER A 584 11.72 43.46 23.74
C SER A 584 12.11 43.43 22.26
N ASP A 585 13.31 42.95 21.94
CA ASP A 585 13.80 42.82 20.58
C ASP A 585 13.21 41.58 19.90
N LEU A 586 12.12 41.77 19.15
CA LEU A 586 11.42 40.73 18.40
C LEU A 586 11.64 40.89 16.89
N ASN A 587 11.65 39.76 16.17
CA ASN A 587 11.83 39.74 14.72
C ASN A 587 10.58 40.26 13.98
N ASN A 588 9.39 40.00 14.51
CA ASN A 588 8.15 40.57 13.97
C ASN A 588 8.09 42.08 14.28
N GLY A 589 8.16 42.92 13.25
CA GLY A 589 8.23 44.38 13.40
C GLY A 589 7.03 45.02 14.11
N VAL A 590 5.82 44.45 13.99
CA VAL A 590 4.63 44.96 14.70
C VAL A 590 4.73 44.63 16.19
N LEU A 591 5.06 43.37 16.52
CA LEU A 591 5.24 42.94 17.90
C LEU A 591 6.41 43.65 18.58
N SER A 592 7.53 43.82 17.86
CA SER A 592 8.71 44.56 18.32
C SER A 592 8.37 46.01 18.66
N GLY A 593 7.50 46.65 17.85
CA GLY A 593 6.98 47.98 18.15
C GLY A 593 6.25 48.06 19.49
N TYR A 594 5.33 47.13 19.75
CA TYR A 594 4.63 47.05 21.04
C TYR A 594 5.58 46.71 22.19
N ALA A 595 6.45 45.72 22.01
CA ALA A 595 7.39 45.28 23.04
C ALA A 595 8.38 46.39 23.45
N THR A 596 8.87 47.17 22.48
CA THR A 596 9.74 48.34 22.73
C THR A 596 8.98 49.45 23.45
N ALA A 597 7.70 49.68 23.09
CA ALA A 597 6.85 50.65 23.79
C ALA A 597 6.60 50.24 25.25
N ILE A 598 6.30 48.95 25.49
CA ILE A 598 6.17 48.38 26.84
C ILE A 598 7.48 48.58 27.62
N SER A 599 8.63 48.24 27.03
CA SER A 599 9.94 48.40 27.69
C SER A 599 10.24 49.85 28.06
N THR A 600 10.00 50.78 27.15
CA THR A 600 10.24 52.22 27.37
C THR A 600 9.35 52.74 28.49
N GLU A 601 8.08 52.36 28.48
CA GLU A 601 7.13 52.82 29.49
C GLU A 601 7.34 52.13 30.85
N ALA A 602 7.78 50.87 30.85
CA ALA A 602 8.19 50.14 32.04
C ALA A 602 9.36 50.85 32.73
N ASP A 603 10.38 51.29 31.98
CA ASP A 603 11.50 52.05 32.54
C ASP A 603 11.05 53.40 33.10
N ASN A 604 10.24 54.16 32.34
CA ASN A 604 9.71 55.45 32.78
C ASN A 604 8.85 55.32 34.05
N THR A 605 7.92 54.36 34.08
CA THR A 605 6.99 54.17 35.20
C THR A 605 7.73 53.65 36.44
N THR A 606 8.62 52.66 36.29
CA THR A 606 9.46 52.20 37.40
C THR A 606 10.31 53.34 37.96
N ALA A 607 10.96 54.13 37.10
CA ALA A 607 11.76 55.26 37.55
C ALA A 607 10.94 56.37 38.22
N ALA A 608 9.68 56.57 37.83
CA ALA A 608 8.77 57.50 38.49
C ALA A 608 8.40 57.01 39.90
N VAL A 609 7.92 55.76 40.01
CA VAL A 609 7.51 55.15 41.28
C VAL A 609 8.68 55.10 42.25
N LEU A 610 9.83 54.57 41.84
CA LEU A 610 11.04 54.48 42.68
C LEU A 610 11.47 55.86 43.20
N ARG A 611 11.36 56.91 42.37
CA ARG A 611 11.80 58.26 42.74
C ARG A 611 10.86 58.90 43.76
N ASP A 612 9.56 58.72 43.60
CA ASP A 612 8.58 59.28 44.53
C ASP A 612 8.61 58.54 45.88
N GLU A 613 8.75 57.21 45.85
CA GLU A 613 8.92 56.39 47.05
C GLU A 613 10.25 56.68 47.78
N ALA A 614 11.36 56.85 47.04
CA ALA A 614 12.65 57.23 47.64
C ALA A 614 12.57 58.59 48.35
N LYS A 615 11.91 59.58 47.74
CA LYS A 615 11.72 60.91 48.36
C LYS A 615 10.81 60.84 49.59
N LEU A 616 9.76 60.03 49.55
CA LEU A 616 8.87 59.82 50.68
C LEU A 616 9.66 59.24 51.87
N LEU A 617 10.47 58.22 51.63
CA LEU A 617 11.32 57.58 52.64
C LEU A 617 12.41 58.52 53.18
N GLU A 618 13.03 59.32 52.31
CA GLU A 618 13.99 60.37 52.71
C GLU A 618 13.31 61.41 53.62
N LEU A 619 12.11 61.86 53.27
CA LEU A 619 11.34 62.81 54.08
C LEU A 619 10.87 62.20 55.41
N ARG A 620 10.46 60.92 55.41
CA ARG A 620 10.14 60.17 56.64
C ARG A 620 11.36 60.11 57.55
N GLY A 621 12.50 59.66 57.04
CA GLY A 621 13.76 59.58 57.78
C GLY A 621 14.16 60.92 58.39
N TRP A 622 14.03 62.02 57.63
CA TRP A 622 14.28 63.37 58.12
C TRP A 622 13.32 63.78 59.24
N THR A 623 12.03 63.49 59.09
CA THR A 623 10.99 63.85 60.06
C THR A 623 11.20 63.11 61.38
N LEU A 624 11.46 61.80 61.33
CA LEU A 624 11.72 60.98 62.52
C LEU A 624 13.01 61.43 63.22
N LYS A 625 14.09 61.65 62.46
CA LYS A 625 15.35 62.20 62.98
C LYS A 625 15.11 63.52 63.73
N LYS A 626 14.34 64.44 63.16
CA LYS A 626 14.04 65.73 63.77
C LYS A 626 13.15 65.63 65.01
N ALA A 627 12.19 64.72 65.02
CA ALA A 627 11.36 64.46 66.20
C ALA A 627 12.22 63.98 67.38
N VAL A 628 13.12 63.02 67.12
CA VAL A 628 14.06 62.50 68.13
C VAL A 628 15.01 63.59 68.63
N GLU A 629 15.64 64.35 67.73
CA GLU A 629 16.53 65.46 68.10
C GLU A 629 15.81 66.50 68.98
N TYR A 630 14.54 66.81 68.66
CA TYR A 630 13.74 67.75 69.43
C TYR A 630 13.41 67.22 70.82
N ALA A 631 12.92 65.98 70.94
CA ALA A 631 12.58 65.37 72.23
C ALA A 631 13.79 65.28 73.16
N LEU A 632 14.98 64.97 72.62
CA LEU A 632 16.24 64.98 73.38
C LEU A 632 16.65 66.38 73.84
N ALA A 633 16.39 67.43 73.04
CA ALA A 633 16.76 68.80 73.38
C ALA A 633 15.91 69.41 74.51
N ILE A 634 14.65 68.96 74.65
CA ILE A 634 13.72 69.44 75.69
C ILE A 634 13.57 68.48 76.88
N ASP A 635 14.29 67.36 76.86
CA ASP A 635 14.25 66.30 77.88
C ASP A 635 12.84 65.72 78.10
N ASP A 636 12.03 65.62 77.03
CA ASP A 636 10.69 65.05 77.04
C ASP A 636 10.57 63.87 76.06
N ILE A 637 11.25 62.78 76.42
CA ILE A 637 11.26 61.51 75.66
C ILE A 637 9.88 60.81 75.73
N SER A 638 9.04 61.18 76.69
CA SER A 638 7.69 60.62 76.82
C SER A 638 6.79 60.98 75.63
N SER A 639 7.06 62.14 75.01
CA SER A 639 6.32 62.66 73.85
C SER A 639 6.53 61.89 72.54
N LEU A 640 7.58 61.06 72.44
CA LEU A 640 7.87 60.27 71.26
C LEU A 640 6.85 59.14 71.08
N ASN A 641 6.29 59.06 69.86
CA ASN A 641 5.46 57.94 69.40
C ASN A 641 6.30 56.67 69.15
N GLU A 642 5.65 55.51 68.98
CA GLU A 642 6.36 54.23 68.79
C GLU A 642 7.31 54.22 67.58
N GLU A 643 6.95 54.91 66.49
CA GLU A 643 7.79 55.02 65.27
C GLU A 643 8.86 56.11 65.34
N GLU A 644 8.76 57.05 66.29
CA GLU A 644 9.66 58.20 66.40
C GLU A 644 10.93 57.84 67.16
N ASN A 645 11.75 57.01 66.54
CA ASN A 645 12.99 56.50 67.11
C ASN A 645 14.15 56.52 66.09
N VAL A 646 15.38 56.36 66.59
CA VAL A 646 16.60 56.44 65.77
C VAL A 646 16.68 55.30 64.75
N LEU A 647 16.28 54.08 65.13
CA LEU A 647 16.31 52.91 64.26
C LEU A 647 15.40 53.08 63.04
N GLU A 648 14.15 53.49 63.24
CA GLU A 648 13.18 53.74 62.16
C GLU A 648 13.63 54.86 61.23
N ALA A 649 14.26 55.91 61.77
CA ALA A 649 14.88 56.95 60.98
C ALA A 649 16.04 56.40 60.12
N ALA A 650 16.93 55.59 60.71
CA ALA A 650 18.05 54.97 60.01
C ALA A 650 17.59 54.04 58.88
N LEU A 651 16.60 53.18 59.16
CA LEU A 651 16.00 52.26 58.20
C LEU A 651 15.36 53.01 57.03
N SER A 652 14.64 54.11 57.29
CA SER A 652 14.05 54.95 56.24
C SER A 652 15.11 55.48 55.26
N TYR A 653 16.25 55.95 55.79
CA TYR A 653 17.38 56.39 54.95
C TYR A 653 18.03 55.23 54.19
N GLN A 654 18.19 54.05 54.81
CA GLN A 654 18.73 52.86 54.11
C GLN A 654 17.82 52.40 52.98
N TYR A 655 16.50 52.40 53.19
CA TYR A 655 15.50 52.10 52.18
C TYR A 655 15.52 53.13 51.03
N ALA A 656 15.55 54.42 51.34
CA ALA A 656 15.70 55.47 50.33
C ALA A 656 17.00 55.29 49.51
N ALA A 657 18.12 54.98 50.16
CA ALA A 657 19.39 54.71 49.51
C ALA A 657 19.32 53.50 48.55
N MET A 658 18.59 52.45 48.92
CA MET A 658 18.38 51.28 48.07
C MET A 658 17.62 51.66 46.79
N LEU A 659 16.52 52.40 46.91
CA LEU A 659 15.73 52.86 45.77
C LEU A 659 16.52 53.84 44.87
N TYR A 660 17.25 54.81 45.44
CA TYR A 660 18.15 55.67 44.67
C TYR A 660 19.28 54.89 43.98
N GLY A 661 19.72 53.78 44.57
CA GLY A 661 20.65 52.85 43.94
C GLY A 661 20.08 52.18 42.68
N LEU A 662 18.81 51.78 42.71
CA LEU A 662 18.10 51.23 41.55
C LEU A 662 17.89 52.28 40.45
N LEU A 663 17.67 53.54 40.84
CA LEU A 663 17.60 54.70 39.93
C LEU A 663 18.96 55.13 39.36
N ASN A 664 20.06 54.50 39.78
CA ASN A 664 21.43 54.90 39.45
C ASN A 664 21.77 56.37 39.84
N ASP A 665 21.07 56.92 40.85
CA ASP A 665 21.36 58.24 41.42
C ASP A 665 22.42 58.09 42.52
N LYS A 666 23.69 58.20 42.10
CA LYS A 666 24.84 57.98 42.99
C LYS A 666 24.94 59.03 44.09
N GLU A 667 24.57 60.28 43.80
CA GLU A 667 24.70 61.39 44.75
C GLU A 667 23.70 61.19 45.89
N LYS A 668 22.41 61.03 45.55
CA LYS A 668 21.37 60.80 46.56
C LYS A 668 21.55 59.50 47.31
N ARG A 669 21.98 58.43 46.65
CA ARG A 669 22.31 57.18 47.34
C ARG A 669 23.39 57.39 48.41
N LEU A 670 24.50 58.05 48.08
CA LEU A 670 25.61 58.23 49.02
C LEU A 670 25.21 59.15 50.20
N GLU A 671 24.42 60.19 49.93
CA GLU A 671 23.85 61.05 50.99
C GLU A 671 23.02 60.24 51.98
N ASN A 672 22.07 59.43 51.48
CA ASN A 672 21.19 58.62 52.32
C ASN A 672 21.95 57.49 53.05
N VAL A 673 22.97 56.86 52.42
CA VAL A 673 23.85 55.88 53.09
C VAL A 673 24.61 56.53 54.24
N TYR A 674 25.14 57.74 54.02
CA TYR A 674 25.86 58.47 55.07
C TYR A 674 24.96 58.80 56.25
N GLU A 675 23.79 59.40 56.00
CA GLU A 675 22.83 59.74 57.06
C GLU A 675 22.33 58.50 57.81
N GLY A 676 22.00 57.43 57.09
CA GLY A 676 21.61 56.16 57.69
C GLY A 676 22.71 55.55 58.56
N SER A 677 23.98 55.63 58.14
CA SER A 677 25.13 55.16 58.93
C SER A 677 25.32 55.97 60.21
N VAL A 678 25.22 57.30 60.12
CA VAL A 678 25.34 58.18 61.30
C VAL A 678 24.25 57.87 62.34
N LEU A 679 23.03 57.62 61.88
CA LEU A 679 21.93 57.23 62.77
C LEU A 679 22.11 55.82 63.33
N MET A 680 22.64 54.87 62.56
CA MET A 680 22.93 53.53 63.07
C MET A 680 24.05 53.55 64.12
N ASP A 681 25.11 54.34 63.91
CA ASP A 681 26.15 54.54 64.93
C ASP A 681 25.54 55.14 66.21
N ARG A 682 24.59 56.07 66.07
CA ARG A 682 23.87 56.68 67.20
C ARG A 682 22.95 55.67 67.90
N HIS A 683 22.28 54.81 67.15
CA HIS A 683 21.49 53.71 67.69
C HIS A 683 22.36 52.80 68.56
N ASP A 684 23.49 52.34 68.02
CA ASP A 684 24.39 51.43 68.71
C ASP A 684 25.00 52.06 69.98
N GLU A 685 25.32 53.36 69.93
CA GLU A 685 25.74 54.13 71.10
C GLU A 685 24.64 54.15 72.19
N LEU A 686 23.38 54.45 71.81
CA LEU A 686 22.26 54.50 72.75
C LEU A 686 21.97 53.14 73.39
N VAL A 687 21.99 52.07 72.60
CA VAL A 687 21.78 50.69 73.07
C VAL A 687 22.92 50.25 73.99
N SER A 688 24.17 50.55 73.63
CA SER A 688 25.34 50.27 74.46
C SER A 688 25.26 50.99 75.81
N ASP A 689 24.99 52.29 75.79
CA ASP A 689 24.85 53.10 77.00
C ASP A 689 23.72 52.61 77.91
N ALA A 690 22.55 52.28 77.33
CA ALA A 690 21.41 51.76 78.07
C ALA A 690 21.74 50.41 78.73
N THR A 691 22.49 49.56 78.03
CA THR A 691 22.92 48.26 78.54
C THR A 691 23.92 48.41 79.70
N ASP A 692 24.87 49.34 79.60
CA ASP A 692 25.81 49.65 80.69
C ASP A 692 25.06 50.17 81.93
N LEU A 693 24.05 51.02 81.75
CA LEU A 693 23.20 51.50 82.84
C LEU A 693 22.43 50.37 83.53
N ARG A 694 21.87 49.41 82.77
CA ARG A 694 21.23 48.21 83.36
C ARG A 694 22.21 47.39 84.17
N LEU A 695 23.41 47.13 83.65
CA LEU A 695 24.45 46.39 84.38
C LEU A 695 24.88 47.11 85.66
N ARG A 696 24.96 48.44 85.65
CA ARG A 696 25.22 49.25 86.85
C ARG A 696 24.07 49.16 87.86
N ALA A 697 22.82 49.18 87.40
CA ALA A 697 21.65 49.00 88.27
C ALA A 697 21.67 47.62 88.94
N GLU A 698 21.86 46.55 88.16
CA GLU A 698 21.98 45.18 88.68
C GLU A 698 23.10 45.06 89.72
N THR A 699 24.26 45.64 89.44
CA THR A 699 25.40 45.65 90.37
C THR A 699 25.07 46.40 91.66
N SER A 700 24.38 47.54 91.57
CA SER A 700 23.95 48.34 92.74
C SER A 700 22.94 47.57 93.60
N ILE A 701 21.97 46.90 92.97
CA ILE A 701 20.97 46.05 93.63
C ILE A 701 21.65 44.87 94.33
N ALA A 702 22.51 44.13 93.62
CA ALA A 702 23.21 42.95 94.15
C ALA A 702 24.08 43.32 95.36
N THR A 703 24.86 44.41 95.24
CA THR A 703 25.72 44.90 96.33
C THR A 703 24.90 45.28 97.56
N SER A 704 23.75 45.94 97.38
CA SER A 704 22.88 46.31 98.50
C SER A 704 22.17 45.09 99.13
N LYS A 705 21.74 44.11 98.32
CA LYS A 705 21.17 42.85 98.83
C LYS A 705 22.16 42.06 99.69
N GLU A 706 23.46 42.10 99.37
CA GLU A 706 24.51 41.44 100.14
C GLU A 706 24.91 42.21 101.40
N LYS A 707 25.03 43.54 101.29
CA LYS A 707 25.63 44.38 102.34
C LYS A 707 24.62 44.95 103.34
N ASP A 708 23.43 45.35 102.87
CA ASP A 708 22.47 46.10 103.66
C ASP A 708 21.29 45.24 104.14
N LEU A 709 20.96 44.15 103.43
CA LEU A 709 19.83 43.27 103.73
C LEU A 709 20.29 41.96 104.40
N THR A 710 19.45 41.43 105.28
CA THR A 710 19.64 40.10 105.87
C THR A 710 18.68 39.11 105.23
N ARG A 711 19.21 38.01 104.71
CA ARG A 711 18.38 36.92 104.17
C ARG A 711 17.83 36.06 105.30
N ILE A 712 16.51 36.01 105.41
CA ILE A 712 15.80 35.12 106.34
C ILE A 712 14.87 34.24 105.52
N TRP A 713 15.16 32.92 105.50
CA TRP A 713 14.51 31.96 104.61
C TRP A 713 14.64 32.39 103.13
N ASP A 714 13.51 32.61 102.45
CA ASP A 714 13.44 33.03 101.05
C ASP A 714 13.17 34.53 100.88
N SER A 715 13.27 35.34 101.95
CA SER A 715 13.00 36.77 101.90
C SER A 715 14.19 37.60 102.38
N TYR A 716 14.43 38.73 101.69
CA TYR A 716 15.39 39.73 102.10
C TYR A 716 14.70 40.75 103.00
N LEU A 717 15.25 40.97 104.19
CA LEU A 717 14.70 41.87 105.19
C LEU A 717 15.77 42.86 105.63
N LEU A 718 15.41 44.14 105.61
CA LEU A 718 16.20 45.17 106.27
C LEU A 718 15.90 45.07 107.77
N PHE A 719 16.82 44.50 108.57
CA PHE A 719 16.67 44.39 110.02
C PHE A 719 17.44 45.45 110.81
N ASN A 720 18.58 45.91 110.29
CA ASN A 720 19.42 46.88 110.96
C ASN A 720 19.03 48.31 110.53
N PRO A 721 18.50 49.16 111.42
CA PRO A 721 18.11 50.52 111.08
C PRO A 721 19.27 51.40 110.57
N TYR A 722 20.52 51.09 110.92
CA TYR A 722 21.70 51.85 110.44
C TYR A 722 21.99 51.65 108.94
N HIS A 723 21.43 50.60 108.32
CA HIS A 723 21.57 50.34 106.87
C HIS A 723 20.42 50.92 106.04
N TYR A 724 19.46 51.63 106.66
CA TYR A 724 18.31 52.20 105.96
C TYR A 724 18.73 53.20 104.88
N ASP A 725 19.56 54.18 105.24
CA ASP A 725 19.96 55.24 104.31
C ASP A 725 20.81 54.69 103.15
N THR A 726 21.68 53.71 103.42
CA THR A 726 22.52 53.08 102.40
C THR A 726 21.71 52.21 101.43
N PHE A 727 20.77 51.43 101.95
CA PHE A 727 19.83 50.63 101.15
C PHE A 727 18.96 51.50 100.24
N VAL A 728 18.28 52.51 100.81
CA VAL A 728 17.39 53.40 100.04
C VAL A 728 18.16 54.18 98.99
N ALA A 729 19.37 54.66 99.30
CA ALA A 729 20.21 55.35 98.32
C ALA A 729 20.63 54.44 97.17
N SER A 730 21.03 53.19 97.46
CA SER A 730 21.45 52.24 96.42
C SER A 730 20.28 51.84 95.50
N TYR A 731 19.10 51.58 96.07
CA TYR A 731 17.91 51.23 95.28
C TYR A 731 17.41 52.41 94.46
N ARG A 732 17.41 53.64 95.01
CA ARG A 732 17.07 54.84 94.22
C ARG A 732 18.06 55.11 93.09
N THR A 733 19.35 54.84 93.32
CA THR A 733 20.37 54.95 92.27
C THR A 733 20.15 53.90 91.18
N ALA A 734 19.75 52.69 91.55
CA ALA A 734 19.39 51.65 90.59
C ALA A 734 18.09 51.97 89.84
N GLU A 735 17.09 52.57 90.50
CA GLU A 735 15.87 53.09 89.86
C GLU A 735 16.22 54.15 88.80
N ASP A 736 17.06 55.13 89.14
CA ASP A 736 17.53 56.19 88.21
C ASP A 736 18.29 55.62 87.00
N TYR A 737 19.15 54.62 87.22
CA TYR A 737 19.83 53.92 86.13
C TYR A 737 18.88 53.15 85.21
N LEU A 738 17.89 52.42 85.77
CA LEU A 738 16.90 51.70 84.96
C LEU A 738 15.94 52.63 84.23
N GLU A 739 15.53 53.74 84.86
CA GLU A 739 14.71 54.78 84.24
C GLU A 739 15.45 55.40 83.05
N THR A 740 16.70 55.82 83.25
CA THR A 740 17.54 56.37 82.17
C THR A 740 17.80 55.34 81.07
N ALA A 741 18.06 54.08 81.42
CA ALA A 741 18.26 53.00 80.45
C ALA A 741 17.00 52.77 79.61
N SER A 742 15.82 52.75 80.24
CA SER A 742 14.54 52.58 79.52
C SER A 742 14.33 53.72 78.51
N GLN A 743 14.54 54.97 78.92
CA GLN A 743 14.43 56.13 78.03
C GLN A 743 15.40 56.02 76.83
N LYS A 744 16.65 55.58 77.06
CA LYS A 744 17.62 55.37 75.98
C LYS A 744 17.21 54.25 75.01
N TYR A 745 16.69 53.12 75.48
CA TYR A 745 16.15 52.08 74.59
C TYR A 745 14.94 52.57 73.80
N LYS A 746 14.06 53.37 74.43
CA LYS A 746 12.91 53.97 73.73
C LYS A 746 13.37 54.88 72.59
N VAL A 747 14.34 55.76 72.83
CA VAL A 747 14.91 56.65 71.80
C VAL A 747 15.64 55.86 70.71
N ALA A 748 16.38 54.81 71.08
CA ALA A 748 17.03 53.93 70.11
C ALA A 748 16.01 53.25 69.18
N GLY A 749 14.86 52.84 69.70
CA GLY A 749 13.84 52.07 68.98
C GLY A 749 13.80 50.60 69.38
N GLU A 750 14.51 50.21 70.43
CA GLU A 750 14.58 48.84 70.93
C GLU A 750 13.40 48.52 71.86
N ARG A 751 12.21 48.34 71.27
CA ARG A 751 10.95 48.16 72.00
C ARG A 751 11.01 47.02 73.03
N PHE A 752 11.54 45.87 72.63
CA PHE A 752 11.61 44.70 73.52
C PHE A 752 12.49 44.98 74.74
N LEU A 753 13.66 45.60 74.53
CA LEU A 753 14.57 45.94 75.63
C LEU A 753 13.99 47.05 76.49
N TYR A 754 13.29 48.02 75.90
CA TYR A 754 12.54 49.05 76.62
C TYR A 754 11.50 48.42 77.56
N GLU A 755 10.58 47.58 77.05
CA GLU A 755 9.52 46.94 77.83
C GLU A 755 10.09 46.04 78.93
N GLN A 756 11.17 45.29 78.64
CA GLN A 756 11.86 44.49 79.64
C GLN A 756 12.44 45.36 80.76
N THR A 757 13.12 46.45 80.41
CA THR A 757 13.75 47.36 81.38
C THR A 757 12.70 48.09 82.23
N GLU A 758 11.58 48.50 81.63
CA GLU A 758 10.44 49.08 82.34
C GLU A 758 9.81 48.07 83.31
N GLY A 759 9.71 46.80 82.91
CA GLY A 759 9.31 45.70 83.79
C GLY A 759 10.24 45.52 84.99
N GLU A 760 11.55 45.55 84.75
CA GLU A 760 12.58 45.49 85.80
C GLU A 760 12.50 46.68 86.76
N LEU A 761 12.28 47.91 86.24
CA LEU A 761 12.09 49.11 87.04
C LEU A 761 10.85 49.01 87.95
N ASN A 762 9.72 48.59 87.40
CA ASN A 762 8.48 48.38 88.16
C ASN A 762 8.64 47.30 89.24
N GLN A 763 9.36 46.22 88.93
CA GLN A 763 9.69 45.18 89.90
C GLN A 763 10.58 45.72 91.02
N LEU A 764 11.59 46.52 90.69
CA LEU A 764 12.50 47.15 91.64
C LEU A 764 11.76 48.09 92.60
N GLN A 765 10.88 48.96 92.08
CA GLN A 765 10.06 49.86 92.89
C GLN A 765 9.11 49.11 93.83
N SER A 766 8.52 48.00 93.35
CA SER A 766 7.69 47.11 94.16
C SER A 766 8.50 46.39 95.25
N GLU A 767 9.71 45.92 94.92
CA GLU A 767 10.62 45.30 95.88
C GLU A 767 11.03 46.31 96.96
N LEU A 768 11.44 47.52 96.58
CA LEU A 768 11.78 48.60 97.50
C LEU A 768 10.61 48.89 98.46
N ARG A 769 9.40 49.07 97.93
CA ARG A 769 8.20 49.31 98.74
C ARG A 769 7.91 48.17 99.71
N SER A 770 8.07 46.92 99.26
CA SER A 770 7.81 45.73 100.07
C SER A 770 8.82 45.62 101.22
N VAL A 771 10.11 45.80 100.94
CA VAL A 771 11.18 45.78 101.95
C VAL A 771 10.99 46.92 102.95
N LEU A 772 10.60 48.12 102.50
CA LEU A 772 10.32 49.26 103.39
C LEU A 772 9.12 49.01 104.31
N ILE A 773 8.01 48.44 103.81
CA ILE A 773 6.86 48.08 104.64
C ILE A 773 7.26 47.06 105.71
N LEU A 774 8.00 46.02 105.32
CA LEU A 774 8.49 44.99 106.25
C LEU A 774 9.46 45.57 107.28
N PHE A 775 10.33 46.49 106.87
CA PHE A 775 11.21 47.25 107.78
C PHE A 775 10.40 48.04 108.82
N PHE A 776 9.38 48.79 108.41
CA PHE A 776 8.55 49.53 109.36
C PHE A 776 7.78 48.62 110.32
N ILE A 777 7.31 47.45 109.86
CA ILE A 777 6.71 46.42 110.73
C ILE A 777 7.75 45.89 111.73
N ALA A 778 8.96 45.59 111.27
CA ALA A 778 10.06 45.12 112.13
C ALA A 778 10.46 46.19 113.18
N CYS A 779 10.55 47.46 112.78
CA CYS A 779 10.75 48.57 113.71
C CYS A 779 9.61 48.69 114.74
N GLY A 780 8.35 48.49 114.32
CA GLY A 780 7.20 48.41 115.23
C GLY A 780 7.35 47.27 116.25
N LEU A 781 7.75 46.07 115.81
CA LEU A 781 8.03 44.93 116.68
C LEU A 781 9.21 45.19 117.63
N TYR A 782 10.29 45.82 117.15
CA TYR A 782 11.40 46.25 118.01
C TYR A 782 10.94 47.25 119.06
N GLY A 783 10.08 48.21 118.70
CA GLY A 783 9.46 49.13 119.64
C GLY A 783 8.62 48.40 120.68
N VAL A 784 7.80 47.41 120.28
CA VAL A 784 7.00 46.59 121.19
C VAL A 784 7.88 45.71 122.11
N LEU A 785 8.94 45.08 121.59
CA LEU A 785 9.89 44.28 122.37
C LEU A 785 10.69 45.14 123.35
N PHE A 786 11.10 46.34 122.92
CA PHE A 786 11.78 47.31 123.77
C PHE A 786 10.86 47.81 124.88
N LEU A 787 9.61 48.17 124.55
CA LEU A 787 8.59 48.50 125.53
C LEU A 787 8.35 47.32 126.47
N TYR A 788 8.19 46.10 125.96
CA TYR A 788 8.03 44.88 126.78
C TYR A 788 9.24 44.64 127.71
N ALA A 789 10.46 44.82 127.22
CA ALA A 789 11.68 44.70 128.02
C ALA A 789 11.70 45.77 129.13
N ILE A 790 11.36 47.02 128.81
CA ILE A 790 11.19 48.09 129.82
C ILE A 790 10.12 47.68 130.83
N THR A 791 8.92 47.28 130.40
CA THR A 791 7.82 46.90 131.30
C THR A 791 8.21 45.70 132.16
N ARG A 792 8.96 44.73 131.62
CA ARG A 792 9.49 43.56 132.35
C ARG A 792 10.56 43.96 133.34
N ILE A 793 11.49 44.83 132.97
CA ILE A 793 12.50 45.40 133.88
C ILE A 793 11.77 46.14 135.01
N VAL A 794 10.87 47.07 134.69
CA VAL A 794 10.07 47.83 135.66
C VAL A 794 9.27 46.90 136.59
N ARG A 795 8.59 45.87 136.06
CA ARG A 795 7.88 44.86 136.88
C ARG A 795 8.84 44.04 137.74
N GLY A 796 9.98 43.62 137.20
CA GLY A 796 11.01 42.88 137.93
C GLY A 796 11.65 43.71 139.05
N THR A 797 11.91 44.99 138.79
CA THR A 797 12.38 45.95 139.78
C THR A 797 11.30 46.23 140.83
N MET A 798 10.03 46.33 140.45
CA MET A 798 8.92 46.43 141.42
C MET A 798 8.76 45.17 142.28
N ALA A 799 8.91 43.97 141.70
CA ALA A 799 8.87 42.71 142.44
C ALA A 799 10.06 42.60 143.40
N TYR A 800 11.26 42.96 142.96
CA TYR A 800 12.45 43.07 143.81
C TYR A 800 12.25 44.08 144.96
N LEU A 801 11.67 45.26 144.67
CA LEU A 801 11.35 46.25 145.71
C LEU A 801 10.30 45.75 146.69
N ARG A 802 9.29 44.98 146.24
CA ARG A 802 8.31 44.34 147.12
C ARG A 802 8.96 43.28 148.01
N ASP A 803 9.83 42.42 147.48
CA ASP A 803 10.58 41.43 148.26
C ASP A 803 11.55 42.08 149.27
N VAL A 804 12.15 43.22 148.92
CA VAL A 804 12.99 44.01 149.85
C VAL A 804 12.13 44.65 150.95
N TYR A 805 10.95 45.16 150.63
CA TYR A 805 10.01 45.69 151.63
C TYR A 805 9.48 44.58 152.55
N GLU A 806 9.21 43.39 152.03
CA GLU A 806 8.81 42.22 152.84
C GLU A 806 9.98 41.67 153.68
N ARG A 807 11.24 41.81 153.23
CA ARG A 807 12.43 41.52 154.04
C ARG A 807 12.68 42.54 155.15
N GLU A 808 12.42 43.83 154.93
CA GLU A 808 12.54 44.87 155.95
C GLU A 808 11.40 44.85 156.97
N VAL A 809 10.21 44.35 156.59
CA VAL A 809 9.08 44.12 157.51
C VAL A 809 9.19 42.78 158.27
N GLY A 810 9.98 41.82 157.76
CA GLY A 810 10.16 40.50 158.36
C GLY A 810 11.15 40.40 159.53
N ASP A 811 11.90 41.46 159.85
CA ASP A 811 12.96 41.42 160.89
C ASP A 811 12.66 42.30 162.13
N VAL A 812 11.40 42.70 162.35
CA VAL A 812 10.96 43.36 163.60
C VAL A 812 9.55 42.87 163.98
N LEU A 813 9.46 42.04 165.05
CA LEU A 813 8.29 41.47 165.78
C LEU A 813 8.03 39.96 165.46
N VAL A 814 8.16 38.96 166.36
CA VAL A 814 7.95 38.92 167.83
C VAL A 814 8.62 37.66 168.45
N THR A 815 9.39 37.85 169.53
CA THR A 815 9.42 36.92 170.67
C THR A 815 8.04 36.86 171.30
N GLY A 816 7.38 35.72 171.14
CA GLY A 816 6.04 35.37 171.61
C GLY A 816 5.61 34.08 170.94
#